data_AF-A0A139HQD1-F1
#
_entry.id   AF-A0A139HQD1-F1
#
_cell.length_a   1.000
_cell.length_b   1.000
_cell.length_c   1.000
_cell.angle_alpha   90.00
_cell.angle_beta   90.00
_cell.angle_gamma   90.00
#
_symmetry.space_group_name_H-M   'P 1'
#
loop_
_entity.id
_entity.type
_entity.pdbx_description
1 polymer ?
#
loop_
_entity_poly.entity_id
_entity_poly.type
_entity_poly.pdbx_seq_one_letter_code
_entity_poly.pdbx_strand_id
1 'polypeptide(L)'
;MRLASLLALPASLLSLVLAEAVALSGDYDEHLHLKPLPRGALYAGFNFTASTSLHDYHNQHFRFFPRSLGQILQHTHTSELHLRFALGRWDEESWGSRPRSGRREGGTGVELWAWLEGNDQQEAEERWSGLVNSLSGLFCASLNFIDRTKTIQPILSFEPEGTLQSTASKLHLMHGMLPHEVVCTENLTPFLKLLPCKGKAGVSSLLDGHKIFDANWQTMSIDVRPYGDTLELEQTVDMVLDIERSMRSRDNPIPRPPPIEEIPCDESKSYNAHDTCYPKRPEGEAEWSLSRIFGRSIHGSCPLAARHNAVDVLLEVPATRHVEVSSEVSPESAQQDGSGSRLYRVRDDADFDIKLPQQVIEQPSEESQALLRASRQITGYGQERGGMHTVITNRRPTAQRIVFLESLPWFLRPYMHTLRVEGAKIERMYYTPAVDREKGTQLELLLELPPFSEVNIAYDFEKAILRYTEYPPDANRGFDVAPAVLRVLSPDGQEDSYLRTTSLLLPLPTPDFSMPYNVIILTSTVIALGFGSIFNLLIRRFVLLEEVPESPMAKKVKAMVARGRAVVKKGKPRTESGRCVPKSPELAAAASGRDFDHDLGSIHSRKTGTRLAKGSGEFAQPQSSAPSKAEKEEFLRTMGSGSSRNPLSLIIFTLSALVLAAALIPTLLPRLRLLSSHIPPPPLPRLTAFKFSQQHSMASSDYTKELNIALLAVQRATLLTKSVFHSHAKGTLNKHDASPVTIGDFGAQALIISALQHNFPDDEIVAEEEAKDLRENENLRQTVWHLVKNASLSDASAEKELGGSIASPEAMLDIIDKGDSKGGNKGRIWAIDPIDGTKGFLRGGQYAVCLGLMVDGDVKVGVLGCPNLPVSDSEPLTENIGADATDQEGKGVLFSAVQGKGANSRPLGKDALAPASKIHMKPIGNISEATFCESVEAGHSNQDDSVKIAQKLGITNPSVRMDSQAKYGSIARGAGDLYLRLPVKKDYVEKIWDHAAGDLIVREAGGQVTDVEGKRLDFSLGRTLKNNKGVIAAPKDVHKHVIEAVQSVLSSKQ
;
A
#
# COMPACT_ATOMS: atom_id res chain seq x y z
N MET A 1 -63.93 -2.78 -39.85
CA MET A 1 -62.51 -2.62 -39.46
C MET A 1 -62.34 -2.43 -37.96
N ARG A 2 -62.70 -3.39 -37.08
CA ARG A 2 -62.39 -3.34 -35.63
C ARG A 2 -62.45 -4.73 -34.99
N LEU A 3 -61.57 -5.65 -35.44
CA LEU A 3 -61.33 -6.93 -34.75
C LEU A 3 -59.83 -7.20 -34.52
N ALA A 4 -58.93 -6.51 -35.22
CA ALA A 4 -57.48 -6.67 -35.07
C ALA A 4 -56.91 -6.03 -33.78
N SER A 5 -57.60 -5.06 -33.19
CA SER A 5 -57.10 -4.31 -32.02
C SER A 5 -57.42 -4.95 -30.66
N LEU A 6 -58.28 -5.97 -30.60
CA LEU A 6 -58.65 -6.67 -29.35
C LEU A 6 -57.84 -7.96 -29.11
N LEU A 7 -57.18 -8.50 -30.15
CA LEU A 7 -56.28 -9.66 -30.05
C LEU A 7 -54.80 -9.28 -29.82
N ALA A 8 -54.45 -7.99 -29.96
CA ALA A 8 -53.08 -7.51 -29.77
C ALA A 8 -52.66 -7.45 -28.28
N LEU A 9 -53.60 -7.14 -27.38
CA LEU A 9 -53.36 -7.03 -25.93
C LEU A 9 -53.03 -8.37 -25.25
N PRO A 10 -53.76 -9.48 -25.47
CA PRO A 10 -53.37 -10.77 -24.90
C PRO A 10 -52.09 -11.33 -25.54
N ALA A 11 -51.82 -11.05 -26.82
CA ALA A 11 -50.58 -11.44 -27.47
C ALA A 11 -49.36 -10.66 -26.94
N SER A 12 -49.50 -9.36 -26.65
CA SER A 12 -48.45 -8.55 -26.04
C SER A 12 -48.17 -8.90 -24.58
N LEU A 13 -49.21 -9.29 -23.83
CA LEU A 13 -49.05 -9.81 -22.47
C LEU A 13 -48.44 -11.21 -22.45
N LEU A 14 -48.82 -12.09 -23.39
CA LEU A 14 -48.18 -13.40 -23.51
C LEU A 14 -46.72 -13.27 -23.92
N SER A 15 -46.37 -12.31 -24.80
CA SER A 15 -44.97 -12.03 -25.15
C SER A 15 -44.18 -11.36 -24.03
N LEU A 16 -44.82 -10.60 -23.13
CA LEU A 16 -44.16 -10.06 -21.93
C LEU A 16 -43.90 -11.16 -20.89
N VAL A 17 -44.85 -12.09 -20.72
CA VAL A 17 -44.70 -13.24 -19.82
C VAL A 17 -43.73 -14.29 -20.38
N LEU A 18 -43.70 -14.48 -21.71
CA LEU A 18 -42.67 -15.28 -22.39
C LEU A 18 -41.30 -14.56 -22.41
N ALA A 19 -41.26 -13.23 -22.43
CA ALA A 19 -40.01 -12.46 -22.26
C ALA A 19 -39.49 -12.55 -20.82
N GLU A 20 -40.34 -12.52 -19.80
CA GLU A 20 -39.95 -12.79 -18.41
C GLU A 20 -39.49 -14.24 -18.19
N ALA A 21 -40.05 -15.20 -18.93
CA ALA A 21 -39.62 -16.60 -18.90
C ALA A 21 -38.31 -16.88 -19.68
N VAL A 22 -37.93 -16.01 -20.62
CA VAL A 22 -36.68 -16.12 -21.41
C VAL A 22 -35.56 -15.20 -20.87
N ALA A 23 -35.86 -14.28 -19.94
CA ALA A 23 -34.91 -13.31 -19.40
C ALA A 23 -34.22 -13.71 -18.07
N LEU A 24 -34.22 -14.99 -17.69
CA LEU A 24 -33.50 -15.51 -16.52
C LEU A 24 -32.31 -16.37 -16.96
N SER A 25 -31.23 -15.74 -17.43
CA SER A 25 -30.03 -16.44 -17.94
C SER A 25 -28.75 -16.13 -17.15
N GLY A 26 -28.88 -15.78 -15.87
CA GLY A 26 -27.75 -15.67 -14.95
C GLY A 26 -28.03 -16.51 -13.72
N ASP A 27 -27.07 -17.37 -13.37
CA ASP A 27 -27.11 -18.23 -12.19
C ASP A 27 -25.95 -17.91 -11.25
N TYR A 28 -26.14 -18.15 -9.96
CA TYR A 28 -25.11 -18.00 -8.94
C TYR A 28 -25.19 -19.12 -7.92
N ASP A 29 -24.11 -19.90 -7.81
CA ASP A 29 -24.02 -21.03 -6.89
C ASP A 29 -22.83 -20.89 -5.95
N GLU A 30 -23.01 -21.43 -4.74
CA GLU A 30 -22.03 -21.44 -3.67
C GLU A 30 -21.83 -22.86 -3.14
N HIS A 31 -20.58 -23.32 -3.13
CA HIS A 31 -20.22 -24.64 -2.64
C HIS A 31 -19.05 -24.58 -1.65
N LEU A 32 -19.19 -25.26 -0.51
CA LEU A 32 -18.12 -25.50 0.45
C LEU A 32 -17.80 -27.00 0.55
N HIS A 33 -16.54 -27.37 0.33
CA HIS A 33 -16.01 -28.71 0.54
C HIS A 33 -15.10 -28.74 1.76
N LEU A 34 -15.42 -29.59 2.73
CA LEU A 34 -14.66 -29.82 3.96
C LEU A 34 -14.14 -31.25 4.00
N LYS A 35 -12.85 -31.41 4.28
CA LYS A 35 -12.21 -32.71 4.43
C LYS A 35 -11.19 -32.68 5.57
N PRO A 36 -11.42 -33.40 6.68
CA PRO A 36 -10.39 -33.62 7.68
C PRO A 36 -9.18 -34.33 7.07
N LEU A 37 -8.00 -33.81 7.37
CA LEU A 37 -6.72 -34.33 6.91
C LEU A 37 -5.91 -34.85 8.10
N PRO A 38 -4.93 -35.75 7.87
CA PRO A 38 -4.08 -36.27 8.93
C PRO A 38 -3.37 -35.17 9.73
N ARG A 39 -3.01 -35.48 10.99
CA ARG A 39 -2.30 -34.58 11.92
C ARG A 39 -3.07 -33.32 12.32
N GLY A 40 -4.40 -33.40 12.40
CA GLY A 40 -5.23 -32.29 12.87
C GLY A 40 -5.34 -31.13 11.88
N ALA A 41 -5.18 -31.43 10.58
CA ALA A 41 -5.39 -30.46 9.51
C ALA A 41 -6.84 -30.56 8.97
N LEU A 42 -7.37 -29.47 8.45
CA LEU A 42 -8.66 -29.41 7.77
C LEU A 42 -8.49 -28.74 6.41
N TYR A 43 -8.84 -29.46 5.36
CA TYR A 43 -9.03 -28.86 4.05
C TYR A 43 -10.40 -28.19 3.98
N ALA A 44 -10.41 -26.94 3.54
CA ALA A 44 -11.62 -26.18 3.22
C ALA A 44 -11.48 -25.59 1.82
N GLY A 45 -12.34 -26.04 0.90
CA GLY A 45 -12.41 -25.58 -0.48
C GLY A 45 -13.72 -24.85 -0.75
N PHE A 46 -13.64 -23.57 -1.03
CA PHE A 46 -14.76 -22.71 -1.40
C PHE A 46 -14.82 -22.62 -2.94
N ASN A 47 -16.02 -22.76 -3.50
CA ASN A 47 -16.29 -22.56 -4.92
C ASN A 47 -17.50 -21.64 -5.11
N PHE A 48 -17.34 -20.64 -5.96
CA PHE A 48 -18.38 -19.70 -6.35
C PHE A 48 -18.46 -19.65 -7.86
N THR A 49 -19.62 -19.95 -8.44
CA THR A 49 -19.84 -19.92 -9.88
C THR A 49 -20.90 -18.89 -10.22
N ALA A 50 -20.59 -17.97 -11.11
CA ALA A 50 -21.52 -16.96 -11.61
C ALA A 50 -21.55 -16.98 -13.14
N SER A 51 -22.73 -17.00 -13.74
CA SER A 51 -22.89 -17.01 -15.20
C SER A 51 -23.62 -15.77 -15.71
N THR A 52 -23.33 -15.39 -16.95
CA THR A 52 -24.04 -14.33 -17.69
C THR A 52 -24.14 -14.70 -19.16
N SER A 53 -25.19 -14.25 -19.85
CA SER A 53 -25.26 -14.42 -21.31
C SER A 53 -24.20 -13.57 -22.02
N LEU A 54 -23.67 -14.03 -23.16
CA LEU A 54 -22.76 -13.24 -23.98
C LEU A 54 -23.43 -11.97 -24.52
N HIS A 55 -24.74 -12.01 -24.79
CA HIS A 55 -25.51 -10.84 -25.19
C HIS A 55 -25.51 -9.75 -24.11
N ASP A 56 -25.80 -10.12 -22.86
CA ASP A 56 -25.78 -9.21 -21.73
C ASP A 56 -24.37 -8.70 -21.43
N TYR A 57 -23.38 -9.59 -21.50
CA TYR A 57 -21.97 -9.23 -21.41
C TYR A 57 -21.63 -8.12 -22.41
N HIS A 58 -21.87 -8.32 -23.71
CA HIS A 58 -21.55 -7.34 -24.75
C HIS A 58 -22.32 -6.01 -24.60
N ASN A 59 -23.54 -6.05 -24.06
CA ASN A 59 -24.33 -4.85 -23.76
C ASN A 59 -24.01 -4.22 -22.39
N GLN A 60 -23.02 -4.74 -21.66
CA GLN A 60 -22.62 -4.30 -20.33
C GLN A 60 -23.73 -4.41 -19.27
N HIS A 61 -24.65 -5.35 -19.46
CA HIS A 61 -25.70 -5.70 -18.50
C HIS A 61 -25.18 -6.77 -17.54
N PHE A 62 -24.62 -6.32 -16.43
CA PHE A 62 -24.01 -7.19 -15.43
C PHE A 62 -24.97 -7.43 -14.25
N ARG A 63 -25.39 -8.68 -14.04
CA ARG A 63 -26.21 -9.08 -12.86
C ARG A 63 -25.34 -9.69 -11.77
N PHE A 64 -24.86 -10.93 -11.97
CA PHE A 64 -23.97 -11.63 -11.04
C PHE A 64 -22.51 -11.55 -11.44
N PHE A 65 -22.24 -11.44 -12.74
CA PHE A 65 -20.89 -11.23 -13.25
C PHE A 65 -20.40 -9.81 -12.88
N PRO A 66 -19.22 -9.64 -12.28
CA PRO A 66 -18.75 -8.35 -11.81
C PRO A 66 -18.35 -7.41 -12.96
N ARG A 67 -19.00 -6.24 -13.02
CA ARG A 67 -18.74 -5.20 -14.02
C ARG A 67 -17.28 -4.79 -14.12
N SER A 68 -16.59 -4.65 -12.98
CA SER A 68 -15.17 -4.25 -12.94
C SER A 68 -14.26 -5.23 -13.68
N LEU A 69 -14.54 -6.53 -13.61
CA LEU A 69 -13.78 -7.54 -14.35
C LEU A 69 -14.23 -7.58 -15.82
N GLY A 70 -15.55 -7.52 -16.07
CA GLY A 70 -16.10 -7.57 -17.42
C GLY A 70 -15.60 -6.43 -18.32
N GLN A 71 -15.51 -5.21 -17.78
CA GLN A 71 -14.96 -4.07 -18.52
C GLN A 71 -13.48 -4.23 -18.88
N ILE A 72 -12.67 -4.81 -17.98
CA ILE A 72 -11.26 -5.09 -18.27
C ILE A 72 -11.16 -6.08 -19.43
N LEU A 73 -11.86 -7.21 -19.34
CA LEU A 73 -11.84 -8.27 -20.35
C LEU A 73 -12.30 -7.78 -21.72
N GLN A 74 -13.34 -6.93 -21.77
CA GLN A 74 -13.80 -6.31 -23.01
C GLN A 74 -12.76 -5.38 -23.63
N HIS A 75 -12.15 -4.52 -22.80
CA HIS A 75 -11.14 -3.56 -23.26
C HIS A 75 -9.89 -4.25 -23.78
N THR A 76 -9.47 -5.35 -23.15
CA THR A 76 -8.27 -6.11 -23.53
C THR A 76 -8.55 -7.20 -24.54
N HIS A 77 -9.81 -7.36 -24.97
CA HIS A 77 -10.26 -8.43 -25.85
C HIS A 77 -9.77 -9.82 -25.38
N THR A 78 -9.93 -10.06 -24.08
CA THR A 78 -9.58 -11.32 -23.44
C THR A 78 -10.76 -12.27 -23.52
N SER A 79 -10.60 -13.37 -24.23
CA SER A 79 -11.65 -14.39 -24.41
C SER A 79 -11.72 -15.32 -23.20
N GLU A 80 -10.59 -15.61 -22.57
CA GLU A 80 -10.48 -16.49 -21.40
C GLU A 80 -9.35 -16.01 -20.48
N LEU A 81 -9.58 -16.01 -19.17
CA LEU A 81 -8.67 -15.49 -18.15
C LEU A 81 -8.55 -16.47 -16.99
N HIS A 82 -7.32 -16.70 -16.54
CA HIS A 82 -7.04 -17.48 -15.34
C HIS A 82 -5.98 -16.79 -14.49
N LEU A 83 -6.35 -16.46 -13.26
CA LEU A 83 -5.49 -15.81 -12.28
C LEU A 83 -5.41 -16.68 -11.03
N ARG A 84 -4.21 -16.82 -10.48
CA ARG A 84 -3.93 -17.61 -9.27
C ARG A 84 -3.08 -16.82 -8.29
N PHE A 85 -3.44 -16.89 -7.02
CA PHE A 85 -2.64 -16.43 -5.91
C PHE A 85 -2.40 -17.61 -4.98
N ALA A 86 -1.16 -18.06 -4.81
CA ALA A 86 -0.88 -19.25 -4.00
C ALA A 86 0.25 -19.00 -3.00
N LEU A 87 0.09 -19.57 -1.80
CA LEU A 87 1.08 -19.51 -0.73
C LEU A 87 1.18 -20.88 -0.03
N GLY A 88 2.40 -21.24 0.36
CA GLY A 88 2.68 -22.51 1.02
C GLY A 88 2.91 -23.65 0.03
N ARG A 89 2.88 -24.89 0.53
CA ARG A 89 3.12 -26.10 -0.27
C ARG A 89 2.12 -27.17 0.10
N TRP A 90 1.52 -27.80 -0.91
CA TRP A 90 0.73 -29.02 -0.72
C TRP A 90 1.63 -30.19 -0.28
N ASP A 91 1.34 -30.79 0.87
CA ASP A 91 2.01 -32.01 1.34
C ASP A 91 1.38 -33.25 0.71
N GLU A 92 1.89 -33.61 -0.47
CA GLU A 92 1.49 -34.81 -1.22
C GLU A 92 1.67 -36.13 -0.47
N GLU A 93 2.56 -36.17 0.53
CA GLU A 93 2.83 -37.37 1.31
C GLU A 93 1.76 -37.58 2.39
N SER A 94 1.39 -36.51 3.09
CA SER A 94 0.43 -36.58 4.21
C SER A 94 -1.02 -36.34 3.79
N TRP A 95 -1.27 -35.48 2.80
CA TRP A 95 -2.63 -35.06 2.41
C TRP A 95 -3.14 -35.75 1.14
N GLY A 96 -2.24 -36.42 0.41
CA GLY A 96 -2.55 -37.20 -0.77
C GLY A 96 -2.79 -36.38 -2.02
N SER A 97 -3.77 -36.81 -2.83
CA SER A 97 -4.08 -36.18 -4.11
C SER A 97 -4.52 -34.73 -3.94
N ARG A 98 -4.03 -33.86 -4.82
CA ARG A 98 -4.36 -32.44 -4.84
C ARG A 98 -5.85 -32.20 -5.12
N PRO A 99 -6.46 -31.17 -4.52
CA PRO A 99 -7.85 -30.81 -4.80
C PRO A 99 -8.02 -30.38 -6.27
N ARG A 100 -9.19 -30.67 -6.84
CA ARG A 100 -9.55 -30.36 -8.25
C ARG A 100 -8.44 -30.70 -9.25
N SER A 101 -7.74 -31.81 -9.01
CA SER A 101 -6.63 -32.28 -9.85
C SER A 101 -5.53 -31.22 -10.09
N GLY A 102 -5.37 -30.24 -9.19
CA GLY A 102 -4.39 -29.15 -9.29
C GLY A 102 -4.69 -28.05 -10.32
N ARG A 103 -5.86 -28.05 -10.98
CA ARG A 103 -6.21 -27.06 -12.02
C ARG A 103 -6.44 -25.63 -11.49
N ARG A 104 -6.93 -25.53 -10.25
CA ARG A 104 -7.24 -24.26 -9.57
C ARG A 104 -6.13 -23.81 -8.61
N GLU A 105 -5.05 -24.58 -8.51
CA GLU A 105 -3.84 -24.21 -7.78
C GLU A 105 -2.89 -23.43 -8.69
N GLY A 106 -2.28 -22.37 -8.17
CA GLY A 106 -1.16 -21.67 -8.83
C GLY A 106 0.19 -22.04 -8.24
N GLY A 107 1.27 -21.65 -8.91
CA GLY A 107 2.59 -21.68 -8.31
C GLY A 107 2.71 -20.63 -7.20
N THR A 108 3.61 -20.84 -6.23
CA THR A 108 3.81 -19.87 -5.12
C THR A 108 4.01 -18.46 -5.65
N GLY A 109 3.30 -17.49 -5.08
CA GLY A 109 3.22 -16.12 -5.60
C GLY A 109 1.98 -15.94 -6.48
N VAL A 110 2.15 -15.31 -7.63
CA VAL A 110 1.06 -15.05 -8.58
C VAL A 110 1.36 -15.64 -9.95
N GLU A 111 0.37 -16.33 -10.51
CA GLU A 111 0.43 -16.92 -11.84
C GLU A 111 -0.81 -16.48 -12.64
N LEU A 112 -0.58 -16.06 -13.88
CA LEU A 112 -1.61 -15.51 -14.76
C LEU A 112 -1.43 -16.08 -16.16
N TRP A 113 -2.52 -16.58 -16.75
CA TRP A 113 -2.56 -16.86 -18.18
C TRP A 113 -3.91 -16.47 -18.77
N ALA A 114 -3.88 -16.09 -20.05
CA ALA A 114 -5.07 -15.64 -20.75
C ALA A 114 -4.98 -15.94 -22.24
N TRP A 115 -6.14 -16.17 -22.85
CA TRP A 115 -6.30 -16.23 -24.30
C TRP A 115 -6.81 -14.87 -24.78
N LEU A 116 -5.98 -14.18 -25.56
CA LEU A 116 -6.32 -12.87 -26.11
C LEU A 116 -6.57 -12.99 -27.61
N GLU A 117 -7.58 -12.26 -28.08
CA GLU A 117 -7.75 -12.06 -29.52
C GLU A 117 -6.73 -11.04 -30.01
N GLY A 118 -6.20 -11.24 -31.21
CA GLY A 118 -5.27 -10.33 -31.88
C GLY A 118 -5.13 -10.71 -33.34
N ASN A 119 -4.93 -9.73 -34.23
CA ASN A 119 -4.64 -10.03 -35.63
C ASN A 119 -3.16 -10.41 -35.82
N ASP A 120 -2.29 -9.90 -34.94
CA ASP A 120 -0.87 -10.22 -34.89
C ASP A 120 -0.35 -10.34 -33.44
N GLN A 121 0.90 -10.78 -33.34
CA GLN A 121 1.57 -11.02 -32.07
C GLN A 121 1.83 -9.72 -31.27
N GLN A 122 2.02 -8.59 -31.96
CA GLN A 122 2.32 -7.33 -31.31
C GLN A 122 1.07 -6.74 -30.64
N GLU A 123 -0.06 -6.80 -31.34
CA GLU A 123 -1.38 -6.42 -30.81
C GLU A 123 -1.75 -7.28 -29.59
N ALA A 124 -1.47 -8.58 -29.63
CA ALA A 124 -1.67 -9.47 -28.48
C ALA A 124 -0.79 -9.09 -27.27
N GLU A 125 0.47 -8.70 -27.49
CA GLU A 125 1.36 -8.22 -26.42
C GLU A 125 0.92 -6.89 -25.82
N GLU A 126 0.43 -5.96 -26.63
CA GLU A 126 -0.12 -4.68 -26.16
C GLU A 126 -1.38 -4.91 -25.31
N ARG A 127 -2.29 -5.78 -25.77
CA ARG A 127 -3.49 -6.20 -25.01
C ARG A 127 -3.12 -6.92 -23.72
N TRP A 128 -2.12 -7.80 -23.74
CA TRP A 128 -1.59 -8.48 -22.55
C TRP A 128 -1.05 -7.48 -21.53
N SER A 129 -0.24 -6.51 -21.95
CA SER A 129 0.25 -5.44 -21.09
C SER A 129 -0.92 -4.64 -20.47
N GLY A 130 -1.94 -4.31 -21.28
CA GLY A 130 -3.15 -3.65 -20.78
C GLY A 130 -3.91 -4.47 -19.73
N LEU A 131 -4.03 -5.78 -19.93
CA LEU A 131 -4.68 -6.72 -19.00
C LEU A 131 -3.92 -6.79 -17.67
N VAL A 132 -2.62 -7.04 -17.73
CA VAL A 132 -1.76 -7.15 -16.55
C VAL A 132 -1.79 -5.87 -15.71
N ASN A 133 -1.70 -4.69 -16.35
CA ASN A 133 -1.76 -3.40 -15.67
C ASN A 133 -3.13 -3.13 -15.04
N SER A 134 -4.21 -3.50 -15.73
CA SER A 134 -5.58 -3.32 -15.22
C SER A 134 -5.87 -4.24 -14.03
N LEU A 135 -5.46 -5.50 -14.11
CA LEU A 135 -5.60 -6.47 -13.00
C LEU A 135 -4.72 -6.11 -11.80
N SER A 136 -3.54 -5.52 -12.03
CA SER A 136 -2.67 -4.99 -10.98
C SER A 136 -3.42 -3.96 -10.12
N GLY A 137 -4.12 -3.02 -10.76
CA GLY A 137 -4.95 -2.03 -10.07
C GLY A 137 -6.13 -2.64 -9.33
N LEU A 138 -6.80 -3.65 -9.92
CA LEU A 138 -7.98 -4.29 -9.33
C LEU A 138 -7.66 -5.11 -8.07
N PHE A 139 -6.58 -5.91 -8.10
CA PHE A 139 -6.21 -6.80 -6.99
C PHE A 139 -5.20 -6.19 -6.01
N CYS A 140 -4.79 -4.94 -6.23
CA CYS A 140 -3.72 -4.28 -5.47
C CYS A 140 -2.44 -5.15 -5.39
N ALA A 141 -2.12 -5.81 -6.50
CA ALA A 141 -0.98 -6.72 -6.63
C ALA A 141 0.00 -6.15 -7.64
N SER A 142 1.28 -6.51 -7.53
CA SER A 142 2.35 -6.03 -8.39
C SER A 142 2.39 -6.72 -9.77
N LEU A 143 1.22 -7.12 -10.28
CA LEU A 143 1.05 -7.81 -11.56
C LEU A 143 1.71 -7.06 -12.71
N ASN A 144 1.74 -5.73 -12.67
CA ASN A 144 2.43 -4.86 -13.65
C ASN A 144 3.93 -5.19 -13.86
N PHE A 145 4.57 -5.95 -12.97
CA PHE A 145 5.93 -6.47 -13.19
C PHE A 145 6.00 -7.73 -14.08
N ILE A 146 4.86 -8.29 -14.50
CA ILE A 146 4.77 -9.27 -15.60
C ILE A 146 4.96 -8.51 -16.91
N ASP A 147 6.22 -8.20 -17.18
CA ASP A 147 6.68 -7.59 -18.41
C ASP A 147 7.06 -8.66 -19.45
N ARG A 148 7.57 -8.22 -20.60
CA ARG A 148 8.08 -9.11 -21.66
C ARG A 148 9.15 -10.09 -21.16
N THR A 149 9.90 -9.74 -20.12
CA THR A 149 10.97 -10.60 -19.59
C THR A 149 10.45 -11.80 -18.79
N LYS A 150 9.21 -11.72 -18.29
CA LYS A 150 8.54 -12.76 -17.50
C LYS A 150 7.32 -13.37 -18.21
N THR A 151 7.06 -12.96 -19.44
CA THR A 151 5.96 -13.46 -20.26
C THR A 151 6.48 -14.53 -21.21
N ILE A 152 5.79 -15.66 -21.26
CA ILE A 152 6.04 -16.77 -22.19
C ILE A 152 4.75 -17.15 -22.93
N GLN A 153 4.88 -17.98 -23.97
CA GLN A 153 3.76 -18.45 -24.79
C GLN A 153 3.81 -19.98 -24.89
N PRO A 154 3.33 -20.68 -23.85
CA PRO A 154 3.29 -22.14 -23.84
C PRO A 154 2.50 -22.69 -25.04
N ILE A 155 2.88 -23.87 -25.51
CA ILE A 155 2.27 -24.50 -26.69
C ILE A 155 1.41 -25.71 -26.28
N LEU A 156 1.88 -26.50 -25.32
CA LEU A 156 1.21 -27.75 -24.90
C LEU A 156 0.68 -27.69 -23.47
N SER A 157 1.18 -26.75 -22.67
CA SER A 157 0.97 -26.76 -21.23
C SER A 157 -0.42 -26.27 -20.80
N PHE A 158 -1.07 -25.44 -21.60
CA PHE A 158 -2.40 -24.92 -21.31
C PHE A 158 -3.26 -25.02 -22.56
N GLU A 159 -4.51 -25.43 -22.37
CA GLU A 159 -5.54 -25.45 -23.39
C GLU A 159 -6.73 -24.62 -22.91
N PRO A 160 -7.50 -24.02 -23.83
CA PRO A 160 -8.76 -23.37 -23.48
C PRO A 160 -9.69 -24.33 -22.73
N GLU A 161 -10.19 -23.92 -21.56
CA GLU A 161 -11.23 -24.67 -20.83
C GLU A 161 -12.62 -24.35 -21.38
N GLY A 162 -12.80 -23.18 -21.99
CA GLY A 162 -14.07 -22.73 -22.56
C GLY A 162 -14.29 -23.14 -24.03
N THR A 163 -15.56 -23.04 -24.46
CA THR A 163 -15.94 -23.15 -25.88
C THR A 163 -15.66 -21.83 -26.60
N LEU A 164 -14.45 -21.66 -27.11
CA LEU A 164 -14.07 -20.46 -27.87
C LEU A 164 -14.75 -20.46 -29.26
N GLN A 165 -15.58 -19.43 -29.53
CA GLN A 165 -16.28 -19.26 -30.81
C GLN A 165 -15.38 -18.69 -31.94
N SER A 166 -14.17 -18.24 -31.62
CA SER A 166 -13.27 -17.54 -32.56
C SER A 166 -12.49 -18.49 -33.47
N THR A 167 -12.20 -18.05 -34.70
CA THR A 167 -11.27 -18.76 -35.58
C THR A 167 -9.89 -18.82 -34.92
N ALA A 168 -9.43 -20.03 -34.61
CA ALA A 168 -8.19 -20.33 -33.89
C ALA A 168 -6.93 -19.57 -34.37
N SER A 169 -6.92 -19.02 -35.59
CA SER A 169 -5.81 -18.22 -36.14
C SER A 169 -5.60 -16.85 -35.49
N LYS A 170 -6.52 -16.37 -34.64
CA LYS A 170 -6.47 -15.04 -34.00
C LYS A 170 -6.32 -15.06 -32.48
N LEU A 171 -6.16 -16.25 -31.90
CA LEU A 171 -6.08 -16.42 -30.45
C LEU A 171 -4.62 -16.64 -30.04
N HIS A 172 -4.16 -15.84 -29.09
CA HIS A 172 -2.80 -15.88 -28.56
C HIS A 172 -2.83 -16.20 -27.07
N LEU A 173 -2.15 -17.28 -26.67
CA LEU A 173 -1.94 -17.62 -25.26
C LEU A 173 -0.78 -16.83 -24.71
N MET A 174 -1.02 -16.13 -23.61
CA MET A 174 0.00 -15.42 -22.85
C MET A 174 0.03 -15.97 -21.42
N HIS A 175 1.22 -16.29 -20.92
CA HIS A 175 1.44 -16.78 -19.55
C HIS A 175 2.53 -15.96 -18.88
N GLY A 176 2.33 -15.61 -17.61
CA GLY A 176 3.31 -14.90 -16.80
C GLY A 176 3.22 -15.29 -15.34
N MET A 177 4.35 -15.16 -14.64
CA MET A 177 4.45 -15.54 -13.24
C MET A 177 5.34 -14.60 -12.43
N LEU A 178 4.91 -14.31 -11.20
CA LEU A 178 5.66 -13.57 -10.18
C LEU A 178 5.82 -14.43 -8.94
N PRO A 179 6.91 -15.22 -8.83
CA PRO A 179 7.11 -16.11 -7.68
C PRO A 179 7.38 -15.37 -6.36
N HIS A 180 7.72 -14.08 -6.44
CA HIS A 180 8.01 -13.24 -5.26
C HIS A 180 6.79 -12.46 -4.77
N GLU A 181 5.68 -12.41 -5.53
CA GLU A 181 4.54 -11.59 -5.14
C GLU A 181 3.95 -12.11 -3.81
N VAL A 182 3.90 -11.23 -2.82
CA VAL A 182 3.37 -11.57 -1.49
C VAL A 182 1.86 -11.53 -1.58
N VAL A 183 1.22 -12.70 -1.40
CA VAL A 183 -0.24 -12.74 -1.29
C VAL A 183 -0.63 -12.21 0.09
N CYS A 184 -1.44 -11.16 0.13
CA CYS A 184 -1.81 -10.41 1.32
C CYS A 184 -3.34 -10.30 1.49
N THR A 185 -3.77 -9.86 2.67
CA THR A 185 -5.19 -9.59 3.00
C THR A 185 -5.87 -8.60 2.05
N GLU A 186 -5.07 -7.72 1.45
CA GLU A 186 -5.45 -6.71 0.48
C GLU A 186 -5.88 -7.33 -0.85
N ASN A 187 -5.43 -8.55 -1.19
CA ASN A 187 -5.90 -9.27 -2.38
C ASN A 187 -7.27 -9.93 -2.16
N LEU A 188 -7.58 -10.34 -0.92
CA LEU A 188 -8.87 -10.96 -0.57
C LEU A 188 -10.02 -9.95 -0.66
N THR A 189 -9.79 -8.68 -0.33
CA THR A 189 -10.86 -7.67 -0.33
C THR A 189 -11.45 -7.46 -1.73
N PRO A 190 -10.66 -7.24 -2.79
CA PRO A 190 -11.15 -7.26 -4.18
C PRO A 190 -11.79 -8.59 -4.57
N PHE A 191 -11.22 -9.73 -4.19
CA PHE A 191 -11.79 -11.05 -4.48
C PHE A 191 -13.23 -11.17 -3.95
N LEU A 192 -13.46 -10.80 -2.69
CA LEU A 192 -14.79 -10.80 -2.09
C LEU A 192 -15.72 -9.78 -2.75
N LYS A 193 -15.21 -8.61 -3.17
CA LYS A 193 -16.01 -7.59 -3.87
C LYS A 193 -16.55 -8.05 -5.22
N LEU A 194 -15.92 -9.05 -5.85
CA LEU A 194 -16.41 -9.65 -7.10
C LEU A 194 -17.62 -10.57 -6.87
N LEU A 195 -17.80 -11.10 -5.66
CA LEU A 195 -18.94 -11.94 -5.31
C LEU A 195 -20.22 -11.09 -5.11
N PRO A 196 -21.39 -11.56 -5.55
CA PRO A 196 -22.66 -10.83 -5.43
C PRO A 196 -22.96 -10.36 -3.98
N CYS A 197 -22.76 -11.24 -3.00
CA CYS A 197 -23.03 -10.95 -1.59
C CYS A 197 -21.82 -10.40 -0.81
N LYS A 198 -20.70 -10.12 -1.47
CA LYS A 198 -19.52 -9.45 -0.90
C LYS A 198 -19.02 -10.01 0.44
N GLY A 199 -19.12 -11.33 0.65
CA GLY A 199 -18.69 -11.99 1.90
C GLY A 199 -19.63 -11.79 3.10
N LYS A 200 -20.87 -11.33 2.90
CA LYS A 200 -21.83 -11.07 3.99
C LYS A 200 -22.84 -12.19 4.25
N ALA A 201 -23.07 -13.07 3.28
CA ALA A 201 -24.05 -14.16 3.35
C ALA A 201 -23.50 -15.38 2.59
N GLY A 202 -24.09 -16.56 2.83
CA GLY A 202 -23.64 -17.82 2.22
C GLY A 202 -22.30 -18.31 2.77
N VAL A 203 -21.63 -19.23 2.07
CA VAL A 203 -20.32 -19.76 2.51
C VAL A 203 -19.21 -18.71 2.41
N SER A 204 -19.41 -17.70 1.55
CA SER A 204 -18.51 -16.55 1.45
C SER A 204 -18.38 -15.80 2.78
N SER A 205 -19.40 -15.91 3.65
CA SER A 205 -19.38 -15.37 5.01
C SER A 205 -18.36 -16.02 5.93
N LEU A 206 -17.75 -17.17 5.61
CA LEU A 206 -16.68 -17.76 6.43
C LEU A 206 -15.30 -17.18 6.11
N LEU A 207 -15.10 -16.59 4.93
CA LEU A 207 -13.79 -16.13 4.44
C LEU A 207 -13.28 -14.92 5.24
N ASP A 208 -12.30 -15.16 6.12
CA ASP A 208 -11.62 -14.16 6.94
C ASP A 208 -10.14 -14.09 6.56
N GLY A 209 -9.62 -12.87 6.38
CA GLY A 209 -8.23 -12.67 5.97
C GLY A 209 -7.23 -13.31 6.91
N HIS A 210 -7.41 -13.20 8.23
CA HIS A 210 -6.47 -13.79 9.17
C HIS A 210 -6.47 -15.32 9.10
N LYS A 211 -7.63 -15.96 8.89
CA LYS A 211 -7.72 -17.42 8.77
C LYS A 211 -7.06 -17.94 7.49
N ILE A 212 -7.30 -17.25 6.39
CA ILE A 212 -6.78 -17.57 5.06
C ILE A 212 -5.24 -17.48 5.06
N PHE A 213 -4.69 -16.35 5.51
CA PHE A 213 -3.24 -16.11 5.49
C PHE A 213 -2.45 -16.78 6.62
N ASP A 214 -3.14 -17.28 7.65
CA ASP A 214 -2.52 -18.15 8.64
C ASP A 214 -2.40 -19.59 8.10
N ALA A 215 -3.29 -20.05 7.20
CA ALA A 215 -3.32 -21.42 6.67
C ALA A 215 -1.94 -21.96 6.22
N ASN A 216 -1.71 -23.26 6.43
CA ASN A 216 -0.44 -23.92 6.08
C ASN A 216 -0.20 -23.97 4.56
N TRP A 217 -1.29 -24.01 3.80
CA TRP A 217 -1.30 -23.88 2.35
C TRP A 217 -2.61 -23.21 1.95
N GLN A 218 -2.54 -22.36 0.93
CA GLN A 218 -3.71 -21.70 0.36
C GLN A 218 -3.53 -21.36 -1.12
N THR A 219 -4.64 -21.36 -1.85
CA THR A 219 -4.70 -20.85 -3.23
C THR A 219 -6.04 -20.18 -3.48
N MET A 220 -6.02 -19.00 -4.10
CA MET A 220 -7.20 -18.31 -4.61
C MET A 220 -7.14 -18.31 -6.13
N SER A 221 -8.23 -18.71 -6.76
CA SER A 221 -8.34 -18.80 -8.23
C SER A 221 -9.50 -17.94 -8.73
N ILE A 222 -9.28 -17.32 -9.89
CA ILE A 222 -10.31 -16.63 -10.66
C ILE A 222 -10.20 -17.13 -12.10
N ASP A 223 -11.28 -17.67 -12.61
CA ASP A 223 -11.38 -18.30 -13.91
C ASP A 223 -12.57 -17.70 -14.65
N VAL A 224 -12.32 -17.10 -15.81
CA VAL A 224 -13.38 -16.60 -16.69
C VAL A 224 -13.30 -17.35 -18.00
N ARG A 225 -14.35 -18.10 -18.32
CA ARG A 225 -14.40 -19.00 -19.47
C ARG A 225 -15.75 -18.92 -20.20
N PRO A 226 -15.76 -18.92 -21.55
CA PRO A 226 -17.00 -18.95 -22.31
C PRO A 226 -17.53 -20.38 -22.44
N TYR A 227 -18.85 -20.56 -22.31
CA TYR A 227 -19.56 -21.81 -22.56
C TYR A 227 -20.77 -21.57 -23.46
N GLY A 228 -20.68 -22.03 -24.71
CA GLY A 228 -21.73 -21.78 -25.71
C GLY A 228 -22.01 -20.29 -25.85
N ASP A 229 -23.22 -19.85 -25.49
CA ASP A 229 -23.66 -18.45 -25.52
C ASP A 229 -23.61 -17.76 -24.14
N THR A 230 -22.88 -18.33 -23.18
CA THR A 230 -22.72 -17.80 -21.82
C THR A 230 -21.24 -17.59 -21.47
N LEU A 231 -20.98 -16.66 -20.56
CA LEU A 231 -19.69 -16.41 -19.94
C LEU A 231 -19.79 -16.79 -18.46
N GLU A 232 -18.95 -17.71 -18.03
CA GLU A 232 -18.88 -18.19 -16.65
C GLU A 232 -17.67 -17.60 -15.94
N LEU A 233 -17.89 -17.16 -14.69
CA LEU A 233 -16.86 -16.80 -13.73
C LEU A 233 -16.87 -17.85 -12.61
N GLU A 234 -15.78 -18.61 -12.48
CA GLU A 234 -15.52 -19.50 -11.36
C GLU A 234 -14.47 -18.86 -10.45
N GLN A 235 -14.79 -18.70 -9.17
CA GLN A 235 -13.89 -18.21 -8.13
C GLN A 235 -13.71 -19.30 -7.08
N THR A 236 -12.47 -19.69 -6.81
CA THR A 236 -12.19 -20.71 -5.78
C THR A 236 -11.22 -20.20 -4.72
N VAL A 237 -11.40 -20.69 -3.50
CA VAL A 237 -10.43 -20.51 -2.41
C VAL A 237 -10.22 -21.86 -1.77
N ASP A 238 -9.02 -22.41 -1.86
CA ASP A 238 -8.66 -23.63 -1.17
C ASP A 238 -7.64 -23.34 -0.09
N MET A 239 -7.83 -23.92 1.08
CA MET A 239 -6.90 -23.75 2.19
C MET A 239 -6.80 -25.02 3.05
N VAL A 240 -5.63 -25.21 3.65
CA VAL A 240 -5.39 -26.23 4.68
C VAL A 240 -5.10 -25.55 6.00
N LEU A 241 -6.05 -25.66 6.92
CA LEU A 241 -6.01 -25.06 8.25
C LEU A 241 -5.49 -26.07 9.26
N ASP A 242 -4.70 -25.61 10.23
CA ASP A 242 -4.42 -26.37 11.44
C ASP A 242 -5.59 -26.16 12.42
N ILE A 243 -6.28 -27.25 12.81
CA ILE A 243 -7.52 -27.18 13.60
C ILE A 243 -7.25 -26.56 14.98
N GLU A 244 -6.21 -27.02 15.68
CA GLU A 244 -5.87 -26.51 17.02
C GLU A 244 -5.45 -25.05 16.97
N ARG A 245 -4.64 -24.66 15.97
CA ARG A 245 -4.23 -23.27 15.79
C ARG A 245 -5.41 -22.37 15.44
N SER A 246 -6.33 -22.85 14.60
CA SER A 246 -7.48 -22.09 14.14
C SER A 246 -8.53 -21.87 15.23
N MET A 247 -8.66 -22.78 16.20
CA MET A 247 -9.60 -22.62 17.32
C MET A 247 -9.11 -21.70 18.45
N ARG A 248 -7.90 -21.13 18.35
CA ARG A 248 -7.36 -20.22 19.38
C ARG A 248 -8.19 -18.95 19.49
N SER A 249 -8.44 -18.52 20.73
CA SER A 249 -9.10 -17.24 20.99
C SER A 249 -8.25 -16.06 20.49
N ARG A 250 -8.92 -15.04 19.95
CA ARG A 250 -8.29 -13.76 19.56
C ARG A 250 -7.61 -13.07 20.74
N ASP A 251 -8.08 -13.30 21.96
CA ASP A 251 -7.57 -12.65 23.17
C ASP A 251 -6.24 -13.25 23.68
N ASN A 252 -5.78 -14.39 23.12
CA ASN A 252 -4.53 -15.02 23.51
C ASN A 252 -3.75 -15.60 22.30
N PRO A 253 -3.13 -14.72 21.48
CA PRO A 253 -2.50 -15.13 20.22
C PRO A 253 -1.19 -15.92 20.41
N ILE A 254 -0.51 -15.76 21.55
CA ILE A 254 0.71 -16.51 21.86
C ILE A 254 0.32 -17.70 22.73
N PRO A 255 0.49 -18.95 22.26
CA PRO A 255 0.17 -20.13 23.04
C PRO A 255 1.06 -20.15 24.29
N ARG A 256 0.45 -19.86 25.44
CA ARG A 256 1.07 -20.14 26.73
C ARG A 256 0.75 -21.60 27.03
N PRO A 257 1.75 -22.43 27.38
CA PRO A 257 1.44 -23.77 27.86
C PRO A 257 0.48 -23.64 29.04
N PRO A 258 -0.57 -24.46 29.11
CA PRO A 258 -1.43 -24.51 30.28
C PRO A 258 -0.58 -24.80 31.54
N PRO A 259 -1.05 -24.37 32.73
CA PRO A 259 -0.41 -24.73 34.00
C PRO A 259 -0.14 -26.24 34.05
N ILE A 260 0.98 -26.65 34.65
CA ILE A 260 1.40 -28.06 34.65
C ILE A 260 0.37 -28.98 35.33
N GLU A 261 -0.45 -28.41 36.22
CA GLU A 261 -1.54 -29.07 36.92
C GLU A 261 -2.75 -29.40 36.01
N GLU A 262 -2.90 -28.69 34.88
CA GLU A 262 -3.98 -28.88 33.91
C GLU A 262 -3.57 -29.82 32.75
N ILE A 263 -2.29 -30.21 32.67
CA ILE A 263 -1.78 -31.10 31.63
C ILE A 263 -1.98 -32.55 32.08
N PRO A 264 -2.78 -33.37 31.36
CA PRO A 264 -2.86 -34.79 31.67
C PRO A 264 -1.51 -35.45 31.39
N CYS A 265 -0.89 -36.07 32.37
CA CYS A 265 0.44 -36.68 32.25
C CYS A 265 0.37 -38.17 31.89
N ASP A 266 1.31 -38.65 31.08
CA ASP A 266 1.49 -40.08 30.83
C ASP A 266 2.23 -40.74 32.01
N GLU A 267 1.48 -41.39 32.90
CA GLU A 267 1.99 -42.12 34.07
C GLU A 267 2.70 -43.44 33.69
N SER A 268 2.62 -43.89 32.43
CA SER A 268 3.28 -45.13 31.98
C SER A 268 4.79 -44.98 31.76
N LYS A 269 5.31 -43.74 31.71
CA LYS A 269 6.74 -43.46 31.51
C LYS A 269 7.50 -43.56 32.83
N SER A 270 8.62 -44.29 32.82
CA SER A 270 9.46 -44.57 34.00
C SER A 270 10.12 -43.36 34.65
N TYR A 271 10.04 -42.19 34.01
CA TYR A 271 10.62 -40.92 34.45
C TYR A 271 9.55 -39.85 34.76
N ASN A 272 8.27 -40.24 34.91
CA ASN A 272 7.24 -39.34 35.43
C ASN A 272 7.52 -39.05 36.92
N ALA A 273 7.63 -37.76 37.27
CA ALA A 273 7.87 -37.29 38.64
C ALA A 273 7.02 -36.04 38.90
N HIS A 274 6.91 -35.63 40.16
CA HIS A 274 6.09 -34.48 40.59
C HIS A 274 6.41 -33.14 39.87
N ASP A 275 7.60 -33.03 39.28
CA ASP A 275 8.16 -31.86 38.62
C ASP A 275 8.39 -32.08 37.11
N THR A 276 8.17 -33.31 36.61
CA THR A 276 8.34 -33.66 35.19
C THR A 276 7.15 -34.46 34.67
N CYS A 277 6.21 -33.72 34.07
CA CYS A 277 5.05 -34.25 33.36
C CYS A 277 5.34 -34.35 31.85
N TYR A 278 5.21 -35.54 31.27
CA TYR A 278 5.09 -35.70 29.83
C TYR A 278 3.62 -35.68 29.44
N PRO A 279 3.16 -34.73 28.60
CA PRO A 279 1.75 -34.65 28.22
C PRO A 279 1.29 -35.96 27.58
N LYS A 280 0.21 -36.53 28.11
CA LYS A 280 -0.52 -37.63 27.49
C LYS A 280 -1.05 -37.13 26.16
N ARG A 281 -0.73 -37.82 25.07
CA ARG A 281 -1.27 -37.46 23.75
C ARG A 281 -2.79 -37.62 23.80
N PRO A 282 -3.58 -36.62 23.37
CA PRO A 282 -5.02 -36.78 23.26
C PRO A 282 -5.34 -37.97 22.36
N GLU A 283 -6.23 -38.85 22.83
CA GLU A 283 -6.69 -40.01 22.08
C GLU A 283 -7.85 -39.58 21.17
N GLY A 284 -7.77 -39.94 19.88
CA GLY A 284 -8.78 -39.61 18.87
C GLY A 284 -8.59 -38.26 18.18
N GLU A 285 -9.52 -37.93 17.28
CA GLU A 285 -9.54 -36.63 16.60
C GLU A 285 -10.12 -35.54 17.49
N ALA A 286 -9.52 -34.36 17.50
CA ALA A 286 -9.98 -33.20 18.26
C ALA A 286 -11.41 -32.78 17.86
N GLU A 287 -12.17 -32.25 18.82
CA GLU A 287 -13.45 -31.62 18.51
C GLU A 287 -13.27 -30.30 17.75
N TRP A 288 -14.17 -29.99 16.82
CA TRP A 288 -14.20 -28.70 16.14
C TRP A 288 -15.58 -28.36 15.56
N SER A 289 -15.82 -27.08 15.30
CA SER A 289 -16.99 -26.57 14.57
C SER A 289 -16.59 -25.46 13.59
N LEU A 290 -17.44 -25.15 12.60
CA LEU A 290 -17.16 -24.04 11.68
C LEU A 290 -17.08 -22.71 12.44
N SER A 291 -18.02 -22.49 13.38
CA SER A 291 -18.01 -21.32 14.26
C SER A 291 -16.72 -21.16 15.07
N ARG A 292 -16.08 -22.25 15.52
CA ARG A 292 -14.82 -22.17 16.26
C ARG A 292 -13.59 -22.00 15.36
N ILE A 293 -13.58 -22.64 14.19
CA ILE A 293 -12.47 -22.56 13.24
C ILE A 293 -12.43 -21.19 12.55
N PHE A 294 -13.55 -20.77 11.98
CA PHE A 294 -13.66 -19.53 11.19
C PHE A 294 -14.11 -18.32 12.03
N GLY A 295 -14.55 -18.54 13.27
CA GLY A 295 -15.04 -17.49 14.18
C GLY A 295 -16.51 -17.10 13.98
N ARG A 296 -17.20 -17.75 13.03
CA ARG A 296 -18.61 -17.50 12.65
C ARG A 296 -19.20 -18.72 11.94
N SER A 297 -20.53 -18.85 12.00
CA SER A 297 -21.30 -19.84 11.24
C SER A 297 -21.63 -19.32 9.84
N ILE A 298 -22.18 -20.19 8.99
CA ILE A 298 -22.68 -19.79 7.66
C ILE A 298 -24.00 -19.03 7.86
N HIS A 299 -24.07 -17.79 7.35
CA HIS A 299 -25.26 -16.93 7.44
C HIS A 299 -26.16 -17.07 6.21
N GLY A 300 -27.19 -17.91 6.31
CA GLY A 300 -28.21 -18.11 5.28
C GLY A 300 -27.64 -18.38 3.87
N SER A 301 -28.45 -18.13 2.84
CA SER A 301 -28.00 -18.08 1.44
C SER A 301 -27.86 -16.63 0.97
N CYS A 302 -27.21 -16.41 -0.18
CA CYS A 302 -27.10 -15.07 -0.76
C CYS A 302 -28.49 -14.58 -1.25
N PRO A 303 -29.05 -13.48 -0.69
CA PRO A 303 -30.42 -13.04 -1.04
C PRO A 303 -30.60 -12.59 -2.50
N LEU A 304 -29.49 -12.39 -3.22
CA LEU A 304 -29.47 -12.01 -4.63
C LEU A 304 -29.59 -13.22 -5.56
N ALA A 305 -29.24 -14.42 -5.09
CA ALA A 305 -29.43 -15.66 -5.83
C ALA A 305 -30.93 -15.91 -6.05
N ALA A 306 -31.29 -16.59 -7.15
CA ALA A 306 -32.69 -16.91 -7.41
C ALA A 306 -33.27 -17.79 -6.29
N ARG A 307 -34.60 -17.74 -6.08
CA ARG A 307 -35.37 -18.44 -5.02
C ARG A 307 -35.21 -19.98 -4.94
N HIS A 308 -34.30 -20.58 -5.72
CA HIS A 308 -34.06 -22.01 -5.80
C HIS A 308 -32.61 -22.44 -5.49
N ASN A 309 -31.68 -21.51 -5.22
CA ASN A 309 -30.27 -21.85 -5.06
C ASN A 309 -29.91 -21.93 -3.59
N ALA A 310 -29.90 -23.15 -3.09
CA ALA A 310 -29.45 -23.46 -1.76
C ALA A 310 -27.93 -23.62 -1.73
N VAL A 311 -27.32 -23.21 -0.63
CA VAL A 311 -25.87 -23.35 -0.41
C VAL A 311 -25.55 -24.82 -0.14
N ASP A 312 -24.63 -25.39 -0.91
CA ASP A 312 -24.25 -26.80 -0.80
C ASP A 312 -22.94 -26.94 0.01
N VAL A 313 -22.98 -27.71 1.11
CA VAL A 313 -21.84 -28.01 1.98
C VAL A 313 -21.54 -29.50 1.95
N LEU A 314 -20.42 -29.89 1.33
CA LEU A 314 -19.94 -31.27 1.26
C LEU A 314 -18.91 -31.52 2.38
N LEU A 315 -19.14 -32.56 3.17
CA LEU A 315 -18.22 -33.03 4.20
C LEU A 315 -17.78 -34.47 3.90
N GLU A 316 -16.49 -34.66 3.63
CA GLU A 316 -15.87 -35.97 3.45
C GLU A 316 -15.48 -36.56 4.81
N VAL A 317 -16.32 -37.43 5.37
CA VAL A 317 -16.05 -38.14 6.62
C VAL A 317 -16.64 -39.55 6.60
N PRO A 318 -15.95 -40.56 7.19
CA PRO A 318 -16.47 -41.92 7.27
C PRO A 318 -17.91 -41.97 7.80
N ALA A 319 -18.70 -42.93 7.32
CA ALA A 319 -20.09 -43.10 7.78
C ALA A 319 -20.21 -43.28 9.30
N THR A 320 -19.17 -43.82 9.95
CA THR A 320 -19.07 -44.02 11.41
C THR A 320 -18.80 -42.73 12.20
N ARG A 321 -18.42 -41.63 11.54
CA ARG A 321 -18.10 -40.36 12.21
C ARG A 321 -19.39 -39.64 12.63
N HIS A 322 -19.53 -39.34 13.92
CA HIS A 322 -20.66 -38.55 14.40
C HIS A 322 -20.53 -37.07 13.97
N VAL A 323 -21.61 -36.46 13.49
CA VAL A 323 -21.66 -35.05 13.04
C VAL A 323 -22.94 -34.42 13.58
N GLU A 324 -22.82 -33.28 14.28
CA GLU A 324 -23.92 -32.47 14.79
C GLU A 324 -24.14 -31.24 13.89
N VAL A 325 -25.40 -30.87 13.65
CA VAL A 325 -25.78 -29.73 12.78
C VAL A 325 -26.80 -28.86 13.52
N SER A 326 -26.71 -27.53 13.36
CA SER A 326 -27.45 -26.55 14.18
C SER A 326 -28.91 -26.27 13.76
N SER A 327 -29.40 -26.72 12.60
CA SER A 327 -30.77 -26.42 12.12
C SER A 327 -31.65 -27.66 11.88
N GLU A 328 -32.98 -27.49 11.82
CA GLU A 328 -33.96 -28.51 11.38
C GLU A 328 -33.77 -28.81 9.88
N VAL A 329 -32.67 -29.49 9.55
CA VAL A 329 -32.39 -29.99 8.21
C VAL A 329 -33.33 -31.17 7.93
N SER A 330 -34.08 -31.13 6.83
CA SER A 330 -34.89 -32.26 6.40
C SER A 330 -34.00 -33.52 6.22
N PRO A 331 -34.36 -34.70 6.76
CA PRO A 331 -33.48 -35.88 6.79
C PRO A 331 -33.16 -36.52 5.41
N GLU A 332 -33.61 -35.93 4.30
CA GLU A 332 -33.58 -36.56 2.97
C GLU A 332 -32.33 -36.19 2.13
N SER A 333 -31.42 -35.33 2.60
CA SER A 333 -30.31 -34.80 1.76
C SER A 333 -28.93 -35.44 1.98
N ALA A 334 -28.77 -36.38 2.91
CA ALA A 334 -27.55 -37.19 2.99
C ALA A 334 -27.60 -38.33 1.97
N GLN A 335 -27.49 -38.02 0.67
CA GLN A 335 -27.13 -39.06 -0.31
C GLN A 335 -25.71 -39.53 0.05
N GLN A 336 -25.63 -40.68 0.73
CA GLN A 336 -24.40 -41.43 0.87
C GLN A 336 -24.05 -41.96 -0.52
N ASP A 337 -23.13 -41.26 -1.18
CA ASP A 337 -22.38 -41.90 -2.25
C ASP A 337 -21.46 -42.94 -1.59
N GLY A 338 -21.20 -44.06 -2.26
CA GLY A 338 -20.39 -45.18 -1.72
C GLY A 338 -18.94 -44.81 -1.33
N SER A 339 -18.58 -43.53 -1.43
CA SER A 339 -17.29 -42.90 -1.18
C SER A 339 -17.12 -42.27 0.21
N GLY A 340 -18.18 -42.21 1.05
CA GLY A 340 -18.07 -41.66 2.41
C GLY A 340 -18.14 -40.13 2.50
N SER A 341 -18.95 -39.49 1.66
CA SER A 341 -19.23 -38.05 1.70
C SER A 341 -20.67 -37.76 2.16
N ARG A 342 -20.89 -36.57 2.74
CA ARG A 342 -22.21 -36.09 3.20
C ARG A 342 -22.46 -34.70 2.63
N LEU A 343 -23.56 -34.54 1.89
CA LEU A 343 -23.99 -33.25 1.36
C LEU A 343 -25.07 -32.63 2.25
N TYR A 344 -24.87 -31.38 2.65
CA TYR A 344 -25.82 -30.59 3.42
C TYR A 344 -26.25 -29.39 2.59
N ARG A 345 -27.55 -29.14 2.55
CA ARG A 345 -28.14 -28.03 1.77
C ARG A 345 -28.74 -27.00 2.72
N VAL A 346 -28.17 -25.80 2.76
CA VAL A 346 -28.56 -24.72 3.68
C VAL A 346 -29.70 -23.89 3.05
N ARG A 347 -30.75 -23.63 3.84
CA ARG A 347 -31.91 -22.81 3.44
C ARG A 347 -31.69 -21.33 3.77
N ASP A 348 -32.45 -20.47 3.08
CA ASP A 348 -32.29 -19.01 3.04
C ASP A 348 -32.35 -18.29 4.41
N ASP A 349 -33.02 -18.86 5.41
CA ASP A 349 -33.48 -18.11 6.59
C ASP A 349 -32.75 -18.46 7.91
N ALA A 350 -31.76 -19.36 7.90
CA ALA A 350 -31.16 -19.88 9.13
C ALA A 350 -29.63 -19.96 9.10
N ASP A 351 -29.01 -19.65 10.24
CA ASP A 351 -27.58 -19.88 10.46
C ASP A 351 -27.29 -21.38 10.49
N PHE A 352 -26.24 -21.78 9.77
CA PHE A 352 -25.82 -23.17 9.64
C PHE A 352 -24.41 -23.36 10.19
N ASP A 353 -24.27 -24.30 11.12
CA ASP A 353 -23.00 -24.71 11.71
C ASP A 353 -22.91 -26.24 11.71
N ILE A 354 -21.70 -26.74 11.47
CA ILE A 354 -21.35 -28.16 11.55
C ILE A 354 -20.39 -28.32 12.71
N LYS A 355 -20.66 -29.29 13.58
CA LYS A 355 -19.83 -29.63 14.73
C LYS A 355 -19.47 -31.11 14.72
N LEU A 356 -18.18 -31.39 14.84
CA LEU A 356 -17.61 -32.73 14.94
C LEU A 356 -17.09 -32.92 16.38
N PRO A 357 -17.77 -33.72 17.22
CA PRO A 357 -17.32 -33.97 18.59
C PRO A 357 -16.07 -34.87 18.61
N GLN A 358 -15.29 -34.83 19.68
CA GLN A 358 -14.11 -35.68 19.84
C GLN A 358 -14.48 -37.16 19.77
N GLN A 359 -13.78 -37.94 18.93
CA GLN A 359 -14.06 -39.37 18.74
C GLN A 359 -12.75 -40.13 18.43
N VAL A 360 -12.57 -41.29 19.05
CA VAL A 360 -11.50 -42.22 18.70
C VAL A 360 -11.93 -43.00 17.46
N ILE A 361 -11.18 -42.87 16.37
CA ILE A 361 -11.44 -43.61 15.14
C ILE A 361 -10.70 -44.94 15.23
N GLU A 362 -11.43 -46.06 15.20
CA GLU A 362 -10.88 -47.41 15.36
C GLU A 362 -10.04 -47.89 14.16
N GLN A 363 -10.10 -47.20 13.02
CA GLN A 363 -9.29 -47.49 11.83
C GLN A 363 -8.75 -46.18 11.23
N PRO A 364 -7.42 -45.99 11.12
CA PRO A 364 -6.87 -44.90 10.32
C PRO A 364 -7.35 -45.06 8.88
N SER A 365 -7.89 -43.99 8.28
CA SER A 365 -8.16 -43.95 6.85
C SER A 365 -6.88 -44.33 6.11
N GLU A 366 -6.96 -45.25 5.14
CA GLU A 366 -5.80 -45.60 4.30
C GLU A 366 -5.12 -44.31 3.81
N GLU A 367 -3.82 -44.17 4.11
CA GLU A 367 -3.03 -43.01 3.70
C GLU A 367 -3.14 -42.87 2.17
N SER A 368 -3.85 -41.84 1.71
CA SER A 368 -3.96 -41.52 0.29
C SER A 368 -2.58 -41.11 -0.20
N GLN A 369 -1.76 -42.04 -0.67
CA GLN A 369 -0.45 -41.69 -1.23
C GLN A 369 -0.64 -41.03 -2.60
N ALA A 370 -0.03 -39.86 -2.81
CA ALA A 370 0.00 -39.26 -4.14
C ALA A 370 0.68 -40.20 -5.15
N LEU A 371 -0.03 -40.49 -6.24
CA LEU A 371 0.42 -41.45 -7.26
C LEU A 371 1.43 -40.86 -8.25
N LEU A 372 1.57 -39.53 -8.29
CA LEU A 372 2.56 -38.82 -9.09
C LEU A 372 3.18 -37.71 -8.22
N ARG A 373 4.51 -37.59 -8.25
CA ARG A 373 5.27 -36.59 -7.48
C ARG A 373 6.30 -35.92 -8.38
N ALA A 374 6.58 -34.65 -8.14
CA ALA A 374 7.68 -33.94 -8.76
C ALA A 374 8.46 -33.11 -7.73
N SER A 375 9.78 -33.13 -7.83
CA SER A 375 10.67 -32.27 -7.04
C SER A 375 11.74 -31.67 -7.93
N ARG A 376 12.18 -30.47 -7.59
CA ARG A 376 13.12 -29.68 -8.40
C ARG A 376 14.13 -29.02 -7.48
N GLN A 377 15.39 -29.00 -7.88
CA GLN A 377 16.48 -28.43 -7.08
C GLN A 377 17.59 -27.84 -7.97
N ILE A 378 18.24 -26.80 -7.46
CA ILE A 378 19.46 -26.24 -8.08
C ILE A 378 20.67 -27.01 -7.53
N THR A 379 21.57 -27.41 -8.42
CA THR A 379 22.81 -28.13 -8.14
C THR A 379 24.02 -27.30 -8.59
N GLY A 380 25.22 -27.69 -8.15
CA GLY A 380 26.46 -26.99 -8.46
C GLY A 380 26.87 -25.91 -7.44
N TYR A 381 28.14 -25.53 -7.47
CA TYR A 381 28.74 -24.54 -6.58
C TYR A 381 29.34 -23.38 -7.39
N GLY A 382 29.25 -22.16 -6.85
CA GLY A 382 29.85 -20.96 -7.46
C GLY A 382 28.85 -19.91 -7.93
N GLN A 383 29.39 -18.81 -8.42
CA GLN A 383 28.64 -17.60 -8.78
C GLN A 383 28.35 -17.47 -10.29
N GLU A 384 29.02 -18.26 -11.14
CA GLU A 384 28.89 -18.16 -12.60
C GLU A 384 28.05 -19.27 -13.22
N ARG A 385 28.11 -20.49 -12.67
CA ARG A 385 27.43 -21.68 -13.23
C ARG A 385 26.66 -22.43 -12.16
N GLY A 386 25.69 -23.21 -12.60
CA GLY A 386 24.93 -24.15 -11.79
C GLY A 386 24.30 -25.22 -12.68
N GLY A 387 23.53 -26.12 -12.08
CA GLY A 387 22.70 -27.08 -12.78
C GLY A 387 21.30 -27.12 -12.21
N MET A 388 20.33 -27.54 -13.00
CA MET A 388 18.97 -27.85 -12.57
C MET A 388 18.81 -29.36 -12.56
N HIS A 389 18.17 -29.88 -11.51
CA HIS A 389 17.81 -31.29 -11.41
C HIS A 389 16.35 -31.42 -10.98
N THR A 390 15.56 -32.09 -11.80
CA THR A 390 14.14 -32.38 -11.54
C THR A 390 13.93 -33.88 -11.49
N VAL A 391 13.27 -34.36 -10.44
CA VAL A 391 12.90 -35.77 -10.25
C VAL A 391 11.38 -35.88 -10.30
N ILE A 392 10.88 -36.73 -11.19
CA ILE A 392 9.46 -37.02 -11.35
C ILE A 392 9.25 -38.51 -11.06
N THR A 393 8.40 -38.83 -10.09
CA THR A 393 8.14 -40.21 -9.68
C THR A 393 6.71 -40.59 -10.05
N ASN A 394 6.55 -41.58 -10.93
CA ASN A 394 5.26 -42.19 -11.26
C ASN A 394 5.07 -43.47 -10.44
N ARG A 395 4.14 -43.46 -9.48
CA ARG A 395 3.76 -44.64 -8.69
C ARG A 395 2.51 -45.34 -9.23
N ARG A 396 1.98 -44.92 -10.38
CA ARG A 396 0.85 -45.61 -11.02
C ARG A 396 1.33 -46.90 -11.70
N PRO A 397 0.45 -47.92 -11.77
CA PRO A 397 0.70 -49.13 -12.55
C PRO A 397 0.58 -48.91 -14.07
N THR A 398 0.24 -47.69 -14.50
CA THR A 398 0.07 -47.31 -15.90
C THR A 398 1.10 -46.25 -16.29
N ALA A 399 1.47 -46.24 -17.58
CA ALA A 399 2.29 -45.18 -18.15
C ALA A 399 1.49 -43.87 -18.14
N GLN A 400 2.17 -42.74 -17.95
CA GLN A 400 1.55 -41.42 -17.90
C GLN A 400 2.24 -40.50 -18.90
N ARG A 401 1.48 -39.90 -19.82
CA ARG A 401 2.02 -38.88 -20.74
C ARG A 401 1.91 -37.52 -20.06
N ILE A 402 3.01 -36.79 -20.00
CA ILE A 402 3.08 -35.49 -19.32
C ILE A 402 3.72 -34.43 -20.22
N VAL A 403 3.31 -33.19 -20.01
CA VAL A 403 4.01 -31.99 -20.50
C VAL A 403 4.73 -31.36 -19.33
N PHE A 404 6.05 -31.25 -19.43
CA PHE A 404 6.89 -30.56 -18.47
C PHE A 404 7.25 -29.17 -19.01
N LEU A 405 6.77 -28.12 -18.35
CA LEU A 405 7.04 -26.72 -18.68
C LEU A 405 7.97 -26.08 -17.66
N GLU A 406 9.01 -25.46 -18.19
CA GLU A 406 10.01 -24.69 -17.44
C GLU A 406 10.05 -23.26 -17.98
N SER A 407 9.78 -22.30 -17.09
CA SER A 407 9.87 -20.86 -17.36
C SER A 407 11.00 -20.27 -16.52
N LEU A 408 12.07 -19.81 -17.19
CA LEU A 408 13.27 -19.33 -16.52
C LEU A 408 13.51 -17.85 -16.84
N PRO A 409 13.95 -17.04 -15.88
CA PRO A 409 14.29 -15.65 -16.13
C PRO A 409 15.48 -15.54 -17.10
N TRP A 410 15.57 -14.43 -17.84
CA TRP A 410 16.59 -14.23 -18.88
C TRP A 410 18.03 -14.33 -18.36
N PHE A 411 18.25 -14.06 -17.07
CA PHE A 411 19.56 -14.13 -16.43
C PHE A 411 19.97 -15.55 -16.02
N LEU A 412 19.10 -16.55 -16.20
CA LEU A 412 19.43 -17.96 -16.03
C LEU A 412 19.40 -18.64 -17.40
N ARG A 413 20.58 -18.95 -17.94
CA ARG A 413 20.75 -19.40 -19.32
C ARG A 413 21.07 -20.89 -19.38
N PRO A 414 20.11 -21.76 -19.70
CA PRO A 414 20.37 -23.19 -19.77
C PRO A 414 21.22 -23.56 -20.99
N TYR A 415 22.15 -24.49 -20.77
CA TYR A 415 22.95 -25.10 -21.82
C TYR A 415 22.20 -26.32 -22.38
N MET A 416 21.39 -26.12 -23.41
CA MET A 416 20.54 -27.19 -23.96
C MET A 416 21.30 -28.45 -24.41
N HIS A 417 22.58 -28.34 -24.78
CA HIS A 417 23.44 -29.49 -25.11
C HIS A 417 23.74 -30.41 -23.92
N THR A 418 23.50 -29.94 -22.69
CA THR A 418 23.67 -30.69 -21.44
C THR A 418 22.36 -31.32 -20.94
N LEU A 419 21.23 -31.06 -21.61
CA LEU A 419 19.94 -31.63 -21.23
C LEU A 419 20.00 -33.16 -21.28
N ARG A 420 19.75 -33.80 -20.14
CA ARG A 420 19.64 -35.24 -19.96
C ARG A 420 18.29 -35.57 -19.38
N VAL A 421 17.60 -36.53 -19.99
CA VAL A 421 16.37 -37.13 -19.47
C VAL A 421 16.61 -38.62 -19.32
N GLU A 422 16.69 -39.08 -18.07
CA GLU A 422 16.90 -40.49 -17.72
C GLU A 422 15.58 -41.11 -17.24
N GLY A 423 15.26 -42.32 -17.70
CA GLY A 423 14.04 -43.03 -17.30
C GLY A 423 12.79 -42.74 -18.15
N ALA A 424 12.82 -41.76 -19.05
CA ALA A 424 11.74 -41.49 -20.00
C ALA A 424 12.27 -41.12 -21.39
N LYS A 425 11.40 -41.27 -22.40
CA LYS A 425 11.67 -40.82 -23.77
C LYS A 425 11.04 -39.46 -24.01
N ILE A 426 11.79 -38.54 -24.62
CA ILE A 426 11.27 -37.27 -25.11
C ILE A 426 10.54 -37.52 -26.44
N GLU A 427 9.23 -37.27 -26.47
CA GLU A 427 8.42 -37.34 -27.69
C GLU A 427 8.59 -36.08 -28.53
N ARG A 428 8.49 -34.90 -27.89
CA ARG A 428 8.63 -33.58 -28.51
C ARG A 428 9.26 -32.60 -27.54
N MET A 429 9.98 -31.63 -28.08
CA MET A 429 10.58 -30.53 -27.33
C MET A 429 10.29 -29.21 -28.04
N TYR A 430 9.80 -28.24 -27.29
CA TYR A 430 9.68 -26.84 -27.72
C TYR A 430 10.60 -26.00 -26.84
N TYR A 431 11.45 -25.20 -27.48
CA TYR A 431 12.45 -24.42 -26.78
C TYR A 431 12.55 -23.02 -27.38
N THR A 432 12.41 -22.02 -26.53
CA THR A 432 12.62 -20.62 -26.85
C THR A 432 13.73 -20.09 -25.94
N PRO A 433 14.91 -19.71 -26.48
CA PRO A 433 16.01 -19.22 -25.67
C PRO A 433 15.73 -17.83 -25.10
N ALA A 434 16.32 -17.55 -23.94
CA ALA A 434 16.36 -16.21 -23.37
C ALA A 434 17.10 -15.21 -24.26
N VAL A 435 16.63 -13.96 -24.21
CA VAL A 435 17.30 -12.78 -24.77
C VAL A 435 17.47 -11.76 -23.64
N ASP A 436 18.69 -11.28 -23.46
CA ASP A 436 19.06 -10.43 -22.33
C ASP A 436 18.14 -9.23 -22.17
N ARG A 437 17.48 -9.13 -21.01
CA ARG A 437 16.57 -8.04 -20.62
C ARG A 437 15.34 -7.87 -21.53
N GLU A 438 15.11 -8.81 -22.44
CA GLU A 438 13.98 -8.77 -23.35
C GLU A 438 13.01 -9.92 -23.09
N LYS A 439 13.52 -11.15 -22.93
CA LYS A 439 12.70 -12.36 -22.87
C LYS A 439 13.36 -13.48 -22.05
N GLY A 440 12.56 -14.18 -21.24
CA GLY A 440 12.98 -15.38 -20.52
C GLY A 440 13.15 -16.61 -21.41
N THR A 441 13.58 -17.72 -20.80
CA THR A 441 13.63 -19.02 -21.48
C THR A 441 12.34 -19.78 -21.24
N GLN A 442 11.82 -20.39 -22.30
CA GLN A 442 10.71 -21.36 -22.25
C GLN A 442 11.20 -22.72 -22.75
N LEU A 443 10.96 -23.77 -21.97
CA LEU A 443 11.23 -25.14 -22.35
C LEU A 443 10.01 -26.01 -22.04
N GLU A 444 9.45 -26.66 -23.07
CA GLU A 444 8.39 -27.66 -22.93
C GLU A 444 8.87 -29.01 -23.45
N LEU A 445 8.73 -30.04 -22.61
CA LEU A 445 9.06 -31.44 -22.94
C LEU A 445 7.80 -32.29 -22.85
N LEU A 446 7.44 -32.97 -23.94
CA LEU A 446 6.42 -34.02 -23.93
C LEU A 446 7.11 -35.35 -23.63
N LEU A 447 6.77 -35.94 -22.48
CA LEU A 447 7.42 -37.14 -21.94
C LEU A 447 6.39 -38.24 -21.70
N GLU A 448 6.78 -39.49 -21.93
CA GLU A 448 6.04 -40.67 -21.50
C GLU A 448 6.74 -41.28 -20.27
N LEU A 449 6.11 -41.18 -19.11
CA LEU A 449 6.59 -41.74 -17.84
C LEU A 449 6.18 -43.22 -17.74
N PRO A 450 7.12 -44.17 -17.64
CA PRO A 450 6.77 -45.57 -17.45
C PRO A 450 6.04 -45.83 -16.11
N PRO A 451 5.29 -46.94 -15.99
CA PRO A 451 4.74 -47.39 -14.71
C PRO A 451 5.82 -47.58 -13.64
N PHE A 452 5.52 -47.25 -12.38
CA PHE A 452 6.41 -47.46 -11.21
C PHE A 452 7.87 -47.01 -11.45
N SER A 453 8.04 -45.82 -12.03
CA SER A 453 9.35 -45.32 -12.45
C SER A 453 9.69 -43.97 -11.85
N GLU A 454 10.98 -43.64 -11.89
CA GLU A 454 11.52 -42.34 -11.55
C GLU A 454 12.26 -41.78 -12.77
N VAL A 455 11.93 -40.54 -13.13
CA VAL A 455 12.45 -39.85 -14.31
C VAL A 455 13.22 -38.63 -13.86
N ASN A 456 14.48 -38.55 -14.28
CA ASN A 456 15.38 -37.48 -13.91
C ASN A 456 15.64 -36.57 -15.12
N ILE A 457 15.36 -35.27 -14.96
CA ILE A 457 15.64 -34.24 -15.97
C ILE A 457 16.74 -33.35 -15.39
N ALA A 458 17.87 -33.26 -16.09
CA ALA A 458 19.00 -32.45 -15.66
C ALA A 458 19.57 -31.60 -16.80
N TYR A 459 19.96 -30.37 -16.50
CA TYR A 459 20.68 -29.49 -17.43
C TYR A 459 21.55 -28.49 -16.67
N ASP A 460 22.70 -28.13 -17.23
CA ASP A 460 23.56 -27.08 -16.70
C ASP A 460 23.08 -25.71 -17.17
N PHE A 461 23.37 -24.65 -16.41
CA PHE A 461 23.06 -23.28 -16.77
C PHE A 461 24.14 -22.29 -16.32
N GLU A 462 24.14 -21.12 -16.95
CA GLU A 462 24.96 -19.97 -16.62
C GLU A 462 24.13 -18.87 -15.95
N LYS A 463 24.75 -18.16 -15.01
CA LYS A 463 24.18 -17.02 -14.29
C LYS A 463 24.70 -15.73 -14.92
N ALA A 464 23.80 -14.92 -15.48
CA ALA A 464 24.18 -13.65 -16.08
C ALA A 464 24.53 -12.61 -15.00
N ILE A 465 25.46 -11.70 -15.32
CA ILE A 465 25.81 -10.58 -14.45
C ILE A 465 24.72 -9.50 -14.58
N LEU A 466 24.16 -9.13 -13.44
CA LEU A 466 23.15 -8.09 -13.33
C LEU A 466 23.79 -6.71 -13.11
N ARG A 467 23.11 -5.66 -13.56
CA ARG A 467 23.41 -4.26 -13.20
C ARG A 467 23.00 -4.02 -11.76
N TYR A 468 23.65 -3.06 -11.08
CA TYR A 468 23.31 -2.76 -9.69
C TYR A 468 21.82 -2.36 -9.50
N THR A 469 21.22 -1.74 -10.52
CA THR A 469 19.79 -1.35 -10.53
C THR A 469 18.83 -2.52 -10.74
N GLU A 470 19.33 -3.68 -11.15
CA GLU A 470 18.52 -4.88 -11.40
C GLU A 470 18.40 -5.77 -10.16
N TYR A 471 19.14 -5.45 -9.09
CA TYR A 471 19.02 -6.14 -7.81
C TYR A 471 17.82 -5.65 -7.01
N PRO A 472 17.09 -6.55 -6.33
CA PRO A 472 16.10 -6.14 -5.34
C PRO A 472 16.79 -5.41 -4.17
N PRO A 473 16.04 -4.66 -3.34
CA PRO A 473 16.59 -3.95 -2.19
C PRO A 473 17.43 -4.82 -1.23
N ASP A 474 17.08 -6.10 -1.11
CA ASP A 474 17.90 -7.12 -0.43
C ASP A 474 18.57 -8.06 -1.43
N ALA A 475 19.69 -7.61 -2.00
CA ALA A 475 20.46 -8.38 -2.96
C ALA A 475 21.01 -9.72 -2.40
N ASN A 476 21.14 -9.85 -1.07
CA ASN A 476 21.79 -11.01 -0.44
C ASN A 476 20.86 -12.23 -0.32
N ARG A 477 19.54 -12.04 -0.35
CA ARG A 477 18.54 -13.13 -0.30
C ARG A 477 18.64 -14.04 -1.53
N GLY A 478 18.94 -13.49 -2.70
CA GLY A 478 18.86 -14.19 -3.99
C GLY A 478 17.54 -13.92 -4.73
N PHE A 479 17.37 -14.58 -5.87
CA PHE A 479 16.26 -14.36 -6.80
C PHE A 479 15.34 -15.57 -6.84
N ASP A 480 14.04 -15.35 -6.74
CA ASP A 480 13.05 -16.43 -6.85
C ASP A 480 12.91 -16.88 -8.31
N VAL A 481 13.02 -18.18 -8.56
CA VAL A 481 12.81 -18.84 -9.84
C VAL A 481 11.45 -19.51 -9.81
N ALA A 482 10.65 -19.28 -10.85
CA ALA A 482 9.33 -19.86 -10.99
C ALA A 482 9.36 -21.40 -10.87
N PRO A 483 8.33 -22.00 -10.24
CA PRO A 483 8.13 -23.44 -10.28
C PRO A 483 7.86 -23.94 -11.71
N ALA A 484 8.37 -25.13 -12.01
CA ALA A 484 7.98 -25.87 -13.21
C ALA A 484 6.54 -26.38 -13.11
N VAL A 485 5.82 -26.36 -14.23
CA VAL A 485 4.43 -26.82 -14.38
C VAL A 485 4.44 -28.18 -15.09
N LEU A 486 3.73 -29.14 -14.53
CA LEU A 486 3.55 -30.47 -15.09
C LEU A 486 2.06 -30.67 -15.38
N ARG A 487 1.72 -30.84 -16.65
CA ARG A 487 0.37 -31.22 -17.09
C ARG A 487 0.38 -32.72 -17.39
N VAL A 488 -0.47 -33.48 -16.71
CA VAL A 488 -0.66 -34.91 -16.97
C VAL A 488 -1.82 -35.06 -17.94
N LEU A 489 -1.53 -35.63 -19.11
CA LEU A 489 -2.48 -35.83 -20.18
C LEU A 489 -3.31 -37.08 -19.91
N SER A 490 -4.62 -36.92 -19.82
CA SER A 490 -5.52 -38.02 -19.58
C SER A 490 -5.83 -38.81 -20.87
N PRO A 491 -5.79 -40.16 -20.85
CA PRO A 491 -5.94 -40.97 -22.05
C PRO A 491 -7.39 -41.08 -22.59
N ASP A 492 -8.43 -40.76 -21.79
CA ASP A 492 -9.83 -41.16 -22.09
C ASP A 492 -10.87 -40.01 -22.00
N GLY A 493 -10.49 -38.76 -22.31
CA GLY A 493 -11.41 -37.62 -22.28
C GLY A 493 -11.84 -37.18 -20.87
N GLN A 494 -11.23 -37.76 -19.83
CA GLN A 494 -11.24 -37.18 -18.49
C GLN A 494 -10.37 -35.92 -18.47
N GLU A 495 -10.66 -35.01 -17.55
CA GLU A 495 -9.88 -33.77 -17.42
C GLU A 495 -8.42 -34.03 -17.07
N ASP A 496 -7.54 -33.24 -17.68
CA ASP A 496 -6.12 -33.25 -17.34
C ASP A 496 -5.86 -32.72 -15.93
N SER A 497 -4.80 -33.26 -15.32
CA SER A 497 -4.34 -32.84 -14.00
C SER A 497 -3.06 -32.03 -14.07
N TYR A 498 -2.88 -31.12 -13.12
CA TYR A 498 -1.75 -30.21 -13.04
C TYR A 498 -1.00 -30.42 -11.73
N LEU A 499 0.32 -30.30 -11.82
CA LEU A 499 1.25 -30.42 -10.72
C LEU A 499 2.29 -29.31 -10.86
N ARG A 500 2.56 -28.60 -9.77
CA ARG A 500 3.60 -27.57 -9.73
C ARG A 500 4.68 -27.97 -8.74
N THR A 501 5.93 -27.79 -9.16
CA THR A 501 7.09 -27.93 -8.27
C THR A 501 7.18 -26.73 -7.31
N THR A 502 8.14 -26.74 -6.39
CA THR A 502 8.40 -25.59 -5.53
C THR A 502 9.18 -24.50 -6.26
N SER A 503 8.93 -23.23 -5.94
CA SER A 503 9.82 -22.14 -6.34
C SER A 503 11.21 -22.35 -5.73
N LEU A 504 12.23 -21.88 -6.44
CA LEU A 504 13.63 -22.04 -6.03
C LEU A 504 14.27 -20.68 -5.80
N LEU A 505 15.25 -20.65 -4.90
CA LEU A 505 16.01 -19.45 -4.61
C LEU A 505 17.38 -19.53 -5.30
N LEU A 506 17.62 -18.65 -6.27
CA LEU A 506 18.85 -18.58 -7.04
C LEU A 506 19.80 -17.53 -6.44
N PRO A 507 20.97 -17.92 -5.92
CA PRO A 507 22.00 -16.97 -5.55
C PRO A 507 22.73 -16.45 -6.79
N LEU A 508 22.75 -15.12 -6.95
CA LEU A 508 23.48 -14.39 -7.99
C LEU A 508 24.65 -13.59 -7.40
N PRO A 509 25.69 -13.29 -8.21
CA PRO A 509 26.87 -12.55 -7.75
C PRO A 509 26.53 -11.10 -7.36
N THR A 510 26.34 -10.85 -6.07
CA THR A 510 26.06 -9.51 -5.54
C THR A 510 27.24 -8.55 -5.74
N PRO A 511 27.03 -7.33 -6.25
CA PRO A 511 28.09 -6.33 -6.34
C PRO A 511 28.54 -5.88 -4.94
N ASP A 512 29.78 -5.42 -4.81
CA ASP A 512 30.30 -4.90 -3.54
C ASP A 512 29.67 -3.54 -3.21
N PHE A 513 28.66 -3.54 -2.33
CA PHE A 513 27.99 -2.33 -1.86
C PHE A 513 28.82 -1.55 -0.81
N SER A 514 29.96 -2.06 -0.35
CA SER A 514 30.75 -1.41 0.70
C SER A 514 31.42 -0.12 0.21
N MET A 515 31.86 -0.05 -1.06
CA MET A 515 32.54 1.12 -1.60
C MET A 515 31.60 2.33 -1.74
N PRO A 516 30.41 2.24 -2.35
CA PRO A 516 29.44 3.33 -2.36
C PRO A 516 29.02 3.75 -0.94
N TYR A 517 28.81 2.80 -0.03
CA TYR A 517 28.45 3.08 1.35
C TYR A 517 29.53 3.89 2.08
N ASN A 518 30.80 3.49 1.94
CA ASN A 518 31.94 4.22 2.51
C ASN A 518 32.06 5.63 1.93
N VAL A 519 31.83 5.80 0.62
CA VAL A 519 31.85 7.12 -0.03
C VAL A 519 30.69 7.99 0.45
N ILE A 520 29.48 7.45 0.57
CA ILE A 520 28.32 8.18 1.10
C ILE A 520 28.58 8.59 2.55
N ILE A 521 29.06 7.68 3.41
CA ILE A 521 29.42 8.02 4.79
C ILE A 521 30.47 9.13 4.83
N LEU A 522 31.54 9.01 4.05
CA LEU A 522 32.60 10.00 4.02
C LEU A 522 32.09 11.36 3.56
N THR A 523 31.35 11.41 2.46
CA THR A 523 30.80 12.65 1.90
C THR A 523 29.78 13.28 2.84
N SER A 524 28.85 12.50 3.40
CA SER A 524 27.89 12.98 4.40
C SER A 524 28.59 13.48 5.67
N THR A 525 29.67 12.81 6.11
CA THR A 525 30.46 13.26 7.27
C THR A 525 31.19 14.57 6.99
N VAL A 526 31.80 14.71 5.80
CA VAL A 526 32.47 15.95 5.37
C VAL A 526 31.46 17.09 5.26
N ILE A 527 30.28 16.85 4.68
CA ILE A 527 29.20 17.83 4.58
C ILE A 527 28.69 18.19 5.98
N ALA A 528 28.46 17.22 6.86
CA ALA A 528 28.00 17.46 8.22
C ALA A 528 29.01 18.26 9.04
N LEU A 529 30.31 17.97 8.92
CA LEU A 529 31.37 18.73 9.58
C LEU A 529 31.51 20.13 8.99
N GLY A 530 31.43 20.28 7.67
CA GLY A 530 31.49 21.56 6.98
C GLY A 530 30.30 22.45 7.33
N PHE A 531 29.09 21.92 7.17
CA PHE A 531 27.85 22.60 7.55
C PHE A 531 27.84 22.90 9.05
N GLY A 532 28.14 21.93 9.91
CA GLY A 532 28.19 22.13 11.36
C GLY A 532 29.18 23.21 11.78
N SER A 533 30.33 23.31 11.12
CA SER A 533 31.31 24.36 11.38
C SER A 533 30.84 25.74 10.92
N ILE A 534 30.27 25.83 9.70
CA ILE A 534 29.72 27.08 9.14
C ILE A 534 28.51 27.54 9.96
N PHE A 535 27.60 26.64 10.27
CA PHE A 535 26.42 26.88 11.10
C PHE A 535 26.84 27.35 12.49
N ASN A 536 27.79 26.67 13.15
CA ASN A 536 28.32 27.12 14.43
C ASN A 536 28.97 28.51 14.35
N LEU A 537 29.71 28.83 13.28
CA LEU A 537 30.31 30.16 13.11
C LEU A 537 29.26 31.26 12.87
N LEU A 538 28.19 30.96 12.15
CA LEU A 538 27.12 31.91 11.86
C LEU A 538 26.23 32.19 13.09
N ILE A 539 26.10 31.22 14.00
CA ILE A 539 25.13 31.29 15.12
C ILE A 539 25.84 31.55 16.44
N ARG A 540 27.12 31.21 16.58
CA ARG A 540 27.89 31.62 17.76
C ARG A 540 28.01 33.13 17.77
N ARG A 541 27.34 33.74 18.73
CA ARG A 541 27.59 35.11 19.14
C ARG A 541 28.95 35.15 19.83
N PHE A 542 29.97 35.69 19.15
CA PHE A 542 31.27 35.97 19.77
C PHE A 542 31.10 37.13 20.75
N VAL A 543 31.05 36.83 22.04
CA VAL A 543 31.00 37.83 23.12
C VAL A 543 32.42 38.33 23.35
N LEU A 544 32.67 39.62 23.11
CA LEU A 544 33.94 40.27 23.46
C LEU A 544 34.12 40.22 24.99
N LEU A 545 35.37 40.12 25.46
CA LEU A 545 35.75 39.98 26.87
C LEU A 545 35.16 41.05 27.81
N GLU A 546 34.64 42.16 27.28
CA GLU A 546 34.00 43.25 28.03
C GLU A 546 32.50 43.01 28.32
N GLU A 547 31.84 42.08 27.62
CA GLU A 547 30.40 41.79 27.77
C GLU A 547 30.10 40.62 28.73
N VAL A 548 31.12 40.02 29.35
CA VAL A 548 30.95 38.94 30.34
C VAL A 548 30.58 39.57 31.70
N PRO A 549 29.39 39.28 32.28
CA PRO A 549 29.04 39.76 33.62
C PRO A 549 30.01 39.16 34.65
N GLU A 550 30.60 39.99 35.52
CA GLU A 550 31.49 39.52 36.59
C GLU A 550 30.79 38.43 37.42
N SER A 551 31.39 37.23 37.47
CA SER A 551 30.76 36.09 38.15
C SER A 551 30.55 36.40 39.65
N PRO A 552 29.43 35.93 40.24
CA PRO A 552 29.18 36.09 41.68
C PRO A 552 30.24 35.40 42.55
N MET A 553 30.94 34.41 41.99
CA MET A 553 32.08 33.76 42.63
C MET A 553 33.30 34.67 42.68
N ALA A 554 33.55 35.48 41.64
CA ALA A 554 34.60 36.50 41.63
C ALA A 554 34.34 37.63 42.64
N LYS A 555 33.07 38.01 42.87
CA LYS A 555 32.70 38.93 43.97
C LYS A 555 32.92 38.34 45.36
N LYS A 556 32.61 37.05 45.57
CA LYS A 556 32.89 36.36 46.84
C LYS A 556 34.39 36.23 47.11
N VAL A 557 35.18 35.91 46.08
CA VAL A 557 36.64 35.84 46.19
C VAL A 557 37.25 37.23 46.40
N LYS A 558 36.79 38.28 45.70
CA LYS A 558 37.21 39.68 45.97
C LYS A 558 36.84 40.12 47.39
N ALA A 559 35.67 39.73 47.92
CA ALA A 559 35.25 40.04 49.29
C ALA A 559 36.07 39.28 50.35
N MET A 560 36.44 38.02 50.08
CA MET A 560 37.34 37.23 50.94
C MET A 560 38.76 37.80 50.92
N VAL A 561 39.27 38.20 49.76
CA VAL A 561 40.59 38.83 49.59
C VAL A 561 40.62 40.24 50.22
N ALA A 562 39.51 40.98 50.19
CA ALA A 562 39.37 42.26 50.88
C ALA A 562 39.34 42.10 52.42
N ARG A 563 38.66 41.06 52.93
CA ARG A 563 38.71 40.69 54.37
C ARG A 563 40.11 40.20 54.78
N GLY A 564 40.81 39.47 53.92
CA GLY A 564 42.21 39.05 54.16
C GLY A 564 43.21 40.22 54.11
N ARG A 565 43.00 41.21 53.24
CA ARG A 565 43.86 42.40 53.13
C ARG A 565 43.70 43.39 54.29
N ALA A 566 42.58 43.36 55.03
CA ALA A 566 42.42 44.13 56.26
C ALA A 566 43.23 43.54 57.45
N VAL A 567 43.62 42.27 57.38
CA VAL A 567 44.33 41.56 58.46
C VAL A 567 45.85 41.50 58.24
N VAL A 568 46.36 41.83 57.03
CA VAL A 568 47.79 41.69 56.66
C VAL A 568 48.53 43.04 56.48
N LYS A 569 47.97 44.16 56.98
CA LYS A 569 48.72 45.42 57.16
C LYS A 569 49.19 45.60 58.61
N LYS A 570 50.00 44.67 59.09
CA LYS A 570 50.98 44.88 60.17
C LYS A 570 52.14 43.90 59.97
N GLY A 571 53.34 44.42 59.69
CA GLY A 571 54.61 43.69 59.79
C GLY A 571 55.26 43.24 58.48
N LYS A 572 56.18 44.07 57.96
CA LYS A 572 57.38 43.67 57.17
C LYS A 572 58.38 42.92 58.09
N PRO A 573 59.56 42.42 57.62
CA PRO A 573 59.93 41.76 56.35
C PRO A 573 60.88 40.52 56.56
N ARG A 574 61.40 39.96 55.43
CA ARG A 574 62.73 39.36 55.18
C ARG A 574 62.89 37.84 54.90
N THR A 575 63.59 37.63 53.77
CA THR A 575 64.66 36.64 53.44
C THR A 575 64.36 35.17 53.11
N GLU A 576 64.79 34.83 51.87
CA GLU A 576 65.65 33.72 51.44
C GLU A 576 65.18 32.24 51.46
N SER A 577 65.23 31.68 50.25
CA SER A 577 65.82 30.38 49.86
C SER A 577 65.22 29.06 50.34
N GLY A 578 65.23 28.06 49.45
CA GLY A 578 65.42 26.66 49.86
C GLY A 578 64.30 25.66 49.56
N ARG A 579 64.51 24.90 48.48
CA ARG A 579 64.16 23.50 48.17
C ARG A 579 63.38 22.60 49.17
N CYS A 580 62.61 21.71 48.52
CA CYS A 580 62.37 20.26 48.76
C CYS A 580 61.17 19.76 49.60
N VAL A 581 60.22 19.10 48.90
CA VAL A 581 59.57 17.75 49.05
C VAL A 581 59.10 17.23 50.45
N PRO A 582 58.31 16.13 50.56
CA PRO A 582 56.83 15.96 50.53
C PRO A 582 56.22 15.51 51.89
N LYS A 583 54.88 15.35 51.97
CA LYS A 583 54.15 14.16 52.48
C LYS A 583 52.69 14.48 52.87
N SER A 584 51.80 13.53 52.50
CA SER A 584 50.48 13.19 53.06
C SER A 584 50.58 12.83 54.58
N PRO A 585 49.49 12.62 55.39
CA PRO A 585 48.24 11.90 55.07
C PRO A 585 46.93 12.28 55.83
N GLU A 586 45.87 11.56 55.47
CA GLU A 586 44.70 11.06 56.25
C GLU A 586 44.05 11.91 57.37
N LEU A 587 42.71 12.04 57.34
CA LEU A 587 41.82 11.10 58.05
C LEU A 587 40.32 11.39 57.79
N ALA A 588 39.54 10.32 57.89
CA ALA A 588 38.10 10.21 57.66
C ALA A 588 37.26 10.33 58.95
N ALA A 589 35.97 10.67 58.79
CA ALA A 589 34.79 10.21 59.56
C ALA A 589 33.54 10.89 58.93
N ALA A 590 32.52 10.25 58.34
CA ALA A 590 31.66 9.11 58.70
C ALA A 590 30.58 9.40 59.77
N ALA A 591 29.32 9.55 59.32
CA ALA A 591 28.03 9.19 59.98
C ALA A 591 26.87 9.67 59.05
N SER A 592 26.21 8.82 58.25
CA SER A 592 25.03 7.95 58.53
C SER A 592 23.73 8.73 58.81
N GLY A 593 22.58 8.54 58.17
CA GLY A 593 22.16 7.65 57.07
C GLY A 593 20.62 7.67 56.86
N ARG A 594 20.17 7.06 55.75
CA ARG A 594 18.80 6.61 55.35
C ARG A 594 17.82 7.69 54.85
N ASP A 595 17.04 7.51 53.77
CA ASP A 595 16.85 6.45 52.74
C ASP A 595 16.14 7.10 51.53
N PHE A 596 16.42 6.65 50.31
CA PHE A 596 15.50 6.40 49.16
C PHE A 596 16.31 6.29 47.86
N ASP A 597 16.67 5.06 47.51
CA ASP A 597 17.20 4.64 46.21
C ASP A 597 16.06 4.45 45.20
N HIS A 598 16.26 4.96 43.97
CA HIS A 598 15.72 4.34 42.77
C HIS A 598 16.83 4.28 41.72
N ASP A 599 17.41 3.09 41.66
CA ASP A 599 18.45 2.65 40.75
C ASP A 599 17.86 2.36 39.36
N LEU A 600 18.39 2.99 38.32
CA LEU A 600 18.12 2.65 36.91
C LEU A 600 19.08 1.53 36.51
N GLY A 601 18.62 0.30 36.71
CA GLY A 601 19.29 -0.92 36.27
C GLY A 601 19.38 -1.02 34.75
N SER A 602 20.58 -1.39 34.29
CA SER A 602 20.90 -1.84 32.94
C SER A 602 20.06 -3.05 32.52
N ILE A 603 19.59 -3.08 31.27
CA ILE A 603 19.14 -4.32 30.61
C ILE A 603 20.08 -4.65 29.45
N HIS A 604 20.86 -5.70 29.67
CA HIS A 604 21.55 -6.50 28.67
C HIS A 604 20.55 -7.21 27.74
N SER A 605 20.81 -7.14 26.43
CA SER A 605 20.28 -8.07 25.43
C SER A 605 20.93 -9.45 25.65
N ARG A 606 20.14 -10.42 26.14
CA ARG A 606 20.51 -11.84 26.22
C ARG A 606 20.18 -12.51 24.89
N LYS A 607 21.23 -12.85 24.15
CA LYS A 607 21.23 -13.91 23.14
C LYS A 607 20.94 -15.25 23.80
N THR A 608 20.01 -15.97 23.19
CA THR A 608 19.88 -17.43 23.09
C THR A 608 20.85 -18.28 23.92
N GLY A 609 20.28 -19.01 24.89
CA GLY A 609 20.89 -20.17 25.51
C GLY A 609 20.47 -21.44 24.78
N THR A 610 21.40 -22.07 24.08
CA THR A 610 21.39 -23.50 23.81
C THR A 610 22.60 -24.11 24.51
N ARG A 611 22.34 -24.87 25.58
CA ARG A 611 23.28 -25.82 26.19
C ARG A 611 22.87 -27.19 25.69
N LEU A 612 23.67 -27.78 24.82
CA LEU A 612 23.70 -29.23 24.61
C LEU A 612 25.03 -29.76 25.14
N ALA A 613 24.92 -30.85 25.90
CA ALA A 613 25.99 -31.53 26.61
C ALA A 613 26.92 -32.28 25.66
N LYS A 614 28.19 -32.38 26.07
CA LYS A 614 29.28 -33.12 25.42
C LYS A 614 29.07 -34.63 25.52
N GLY A 615 29.33 -35.34 24.42
CA GLY A 615 29.64 -36.76 24.36
C GLY A 615 30.74 -37.02 23.32
N SER A 616 31.92 -37.38 23.83
CA SER A 616 33.08 -38.09 23.24
C SER A 616 33.19 -38.37 21.73
N GLY A 617 34.39 -38.10 21.16
CA GLY A 617 34.96 -38.89 20.06
C GLY A 617 35.73 -38.09 19.01
N GLU A 618 37.02 -38.37 18.87
CA GLU A 618 38.05 -37.74 18.02
C GLU A 618 37.75 -37.74 16.49
N PHE A 619 38.12 -36.68 15.75
CA PHE A 619 39.22 -36.68 14.75
C PHE A 619 39.34 -35.34 13.96
N ALA A 620 40.56 -34.79 14.00
CA ALA A 620 41.31 -33.89 13.10
C ALA A 620 40.64 -32.78 12.23
N GLN A 621 41.04 -31.52 12.50
CA GLN A 621 41.03 -30.38 11.54
C GLN A 621 42.42 -29.69 11.51
N PRO A 622 42.85 -29.11 10.36
CA PRO A 622 44.16 -28.46 10.21
C PRO A 622 44.17 -27.01 10.71
N GLN A 623 45.36 -26.57 11.14
CA GLN A 623 45.68 -25.26 11.70
C GLN A 623 45.68 -24.13 10.66
N SER A 624 45.19 -22.94 11.05
CA SER A 624 45.81 -21.68 10.66
C SER A 624 45.73 -20.66 11.80
N SER A 625 46.89 -20.13 12.19
CA SER A 625 47.12 -19.25 13.33
C SER A 625 47.07 -17.77 12.92
N ALA A 626 46.41 -16.94 13.73
CA ALA A 626 46.50 -15.48 13.64
C ALA A 626 47.90 -14.97 14.09
N PRO A 627 48.47 -13.92 13.49
CA PRO A 627 49.78 -13.41 13.89
C PRO A 627 49.73 -12.45 15.08
N SER A 628 50.86 -12.40 15.81
CA SER A 628 51.05 -11.69 17.06
C SER A 628 51.39 -10.19 16.88
N LYS A 629 51.25 -9.42 17.96
CA LYS A 629 51.47 -7.97 18.04
C LYS A 629 52.86 -7.46 17.60
N ALA A 630 53.84 -8.33 17.39
CA ALA A 630 55.19 -7.93 16.97
C ALA A 630 55.29 -7.52 15.49
N GLU A 631 54.43 -8.04 14.59
CA GLU A 631 54.48 -7.69 13.16
C GLU A 631 53.83 -6.34 12.82
N LYS A 632 53.03 -5.76 13.73
CA LYS A 632 52.42 -4.43 13.54
C LYS A 632 53.35 -3.26 13.84
N GLU A 633 54.40 -3.47 14.63
CA GLU A 633 55.34 -2.39 14.98
C GLU A 633 56.44 -2.18 13.93
N GLU A 634 56.71 -3.18 13.08
CA GLU A 634 57.70 -3.06 12.00
C GLU A 634 57.13 -2.36 10.75
N PHE A 635 55.83 -2.51 10.49
CA PHE A 635 55.14 -1.80 9.39
C PHE A 635 55.01 -0.28 9.64
N LEU A 636 55.00 0.15 10.90
CA LEU A 636 54.89 1.57 11.26
C LEU A 636 56.23 2.32 11.25
N ARG A 637 57.38 1.61 11.21
CA ARG A 637 58.71 2.25 11.13
C ARG A 637 59.16 2.55 9.70
N THR A 638 58.57 1.92 8.69
CA THR A 638 58.96 2.11 7.27
C THR A 638 58.26 3.27 6.55
N MET A 639 57.25 3.92 7.13
CA MET A 639 56.60 5.11 6.53
C MET A 639 57.13 6.46 7.04
N GLY A 640 58.19 6.46 7.86
CA GLY A 640 58.75 7.65 8.49
C GLY A 640 60.06 8.15 7.87
N SER A 641 60.26 8.12 6.55
CA SER A 641 61.44 8.72 5.92
C SER A 641 61.31 8.76 4.40
N GLY A 642 61.00 9.94 3.83
CA GLY A 642 60.96 10.10 2.37
C GLY A 642 60.38 11.43 1.92
N SER A 643 60.99 12.55 2.33
CA SER A 643 60.74 13.84 1.73
C SER A 643 61.33 13.88 0.32
N SER A 644 60.47 14.00 -0.70
CA SER A 644 60.83 14.54 -2.01
C SER A 644 59.65 15.37 -2.51
N ARG A 645 59.76 16.69 -2.33
CA ARG A 645 58.78 17.68 -2.79
C ARG A 645 58.82 17.71 -4.32
N ASN A 646 57.77 17.22 -4.97
CA ASN A 646 57.55 17.46 -6.39
C ASN A 646 56.82 18.80 -6.57
N PRO A 647 57.44 19.85 -7.14
CA PRO A 647 56.86 21.20 -7.17
C PRO A 647 55.61 21.30 -8.07
N LEU A 648 55.32 20.30 -8.90
CA LEU A 648 54.14 20.27 -9.76
C LEU A 648 52.81 20.07 -9.02
N SER A 649 52.76 19.34 -7.90
CA SER A 649 51.48 19.10 -7.21
C SER A 649 50.97 20.34 -6.47
N LEU A 650 51.91 21.14 -5.92
CA LEU A 650 51.59 22.41 -5.28
C LEU A 650 51.15 23.47 -6.31
N ILE A 651 51.77 23.47 -7.50
CA ILE A 651 51.36 24.35 -8.60
C ILE A 651 49.96 23.99 -9.10
N ILE A 652 49.63 22.70 -9.25
CA ILE A 652 48.29 22.28 -9.67
C ILE A 652 47.24 22.64 -8.60
N PHE A 653 47.52 22.41 -7.31
CA PHE A 653 46.60 22.75 -6.23
C PHE A 653 46.38 24.27 -6.09
N THR A 654 47.44 25.07 -6.28
CA THR A 654 47.33 26.53 -6.27
C THR A 654 46.64 27.08 -7.51
N LEU A 655 46.84 26.50 -8.70
CA LEU A 655 46.09 26.86 -9.91
C LEU A 655 44.61 26.50 -9.79
N SER A 656 44.27 25.33 -9.24
CA SER A 656 42.87 24.94 -9.02
C SER A 656 42.17 25.86 -8.00
N ALA A 657 42.87 26.26 -6.94
CA ALA A 657 42.36 27.23 -5.96
C ALA A 657 42.23 28.65 -6.56
N LEU A 658 43.15 29.06 -7.44
CA LEU A 658 43.08 30.36 -8.14
C LEU A 658 41.98 30.40 -9.21
N VAL A 659 41.71 29.29 -9.90
CA VAL A 659 40.60 29.19 -10.86
C VAL A 659 39.25 29.20 -10.14
N LEU A 660 39.16 28.56 -8.97
CA LEU A 660 37.96 28.64 -8.12
C LEU A 660 37.76 30.05 -7.56
N ALA A 661 38.83 30.73 -7.15
CA ALA A 661 38.78 32.12 -6.68
C ALA A 661 38.46 33.11 -7.81
N ALA A 662 39.00 32.91 -9.02
CA ALA A 662 38.74 33.75 -10.18
C ALA A 662 37.32 33.59 -10.74
N ALA A 663 36.72 32.40 -10.60
CA ALA A 663 35.32 32.15 -10.95
C ALA A 663 34.31 32.79 -9.97
N LEU A 664 34.75 33.14 -8.75
CA LEU A 664 33.94 33.79 -7.71
C LEU A 664 34.03 35.32 -7.71
N ILE A 665 34.96 35.93 -8.44
CA ILE A 665 35.14 37.39 -8.49
C ILE A 665 34.08 38.13 -9.35
N PRO A 666 33.54 37.58 -10.47
CA PRO A 666 32.51 38.28 -11.25
C PRO A 666 31.14 38.34 -10.55
N THR A 667 30.90 37.49 -9.56
CA THR A 667 29.61 37.42 -8.83
C THR A 667 29.57 38.32 -7.57
N LEU A 668 30.71 38.91 -7.18
CA LEU A 668 30.84 39.78 -6.00
C LEU A 668 30.78 41.29 -6.30
N LEU A 669 30.96 41.71 -7.56
CA LEU A 669 30.91 43.11 -7.98
C LEU A 669 29.49 43.76 -7.99
N PRO A 670 28.36 43.04 -8.14
CA PRO A 670 27.04 43.66 -8.01
C PRO A 670 26.62 43.92 -6.55
N ARG A 671 27.24 43.27 -5.55
CA ARG A 671 26.83 43.35 -4.14
C ARG A 671 27.54 44.43 -3.32
N LEU A 672 28.64 45.00 -3.81
CA LEU A 672 29.32 46.13 -3.15
C LEU A 672 28.70 47.51 -3.45
N ARG A 673 27.72 47.61 -4.36
CA ARG A 673 26.96 48.86 -4.61
C ARG A 673 25.79 49.11 -3.64
N LEU A 674 25.47 48.16 -2.76
CA LEU A 674 24.40 48.31 -1.75
C LEU A 674 24.89 48.82 -0.38
N LEU A 675 26.19 49.10 -0.23
CA LEU A 675 26.79 49.62 1.00
C LEU A 675 27.02 51.14 1.00
N SER A 676 26.61 51.88 -0.05
CA SER A 676 26.74 53.34 -0.11
C SER A 676 25.48 54.13 0.29
N SER A 677 24.44 53.49 0.83
CA SER A 677 23.19 54.17 1.22
C SER A 677 23.01 54.35 2.75
N HIS A 678 24.02 54.05 3.56
CA HIS A 678 23.95 54.19 5.02
C HIS A 678 25.02 55.16 5.59
N ILE A 679 25.12 56.37 5.03
CA ILE A 679 25.80 57.50 5.69
C ILE A 679 24.74 58.58 5.96
N PRO A 680 24.56 59.04 7.22
CA PRO A 680 23.56 60.06 7.55
C PRO A 680 24.07 61.48 7.23
N PRO A 681 23.22 62.41 6.75
CA PRO A 681 23.54 63.83 6.69
C PRO A 681 23.27 64.56 8.02
N PRO A 682 23.83 65.78 8.23
CA PRO A 682 23.87 66.46 9.53
C PRO A 682 22.55 67.18 9.88
N PRO A 683 22.35 67.64 11.13
CA PRO A 683 21.08 68.22 11.56
C PRO A 683 21.02 69.75 11.37
N LEU A 684 19.82 70.28 11.11
CA LEU A 684 19.22 71.58 11.52
C LEU A 684 18.10 72.01 10.52
N PRO A 685 17.15 72.91 10.86
CA PRO A 685 16.46 73.17 12.12
C PRO A 685 14.90 73.11 11.99
N ARG A 686 14.23 73.17 13.15
CA ARG A 686 12.76 73.30 13.32
C ARG A 686 12.16 74.45 12.51
N LEU A 687 11.01 74.21 11.86
CA LEU A 687 9.94 75.20 11.64
C LEU A 687 8.55 74.54 11.59
N THR A 688 7.76 74.86 12.62
CA THR A 688 6.32 75.11 12.69
C THR A 688 5.31 74.37 11.79
N ALA A 689 4.47 73.58 12.48
CA ALA A 689 3.00 73.59 12.47
C ALA A 689 2.24 73.75 11.13
N PHE A 690 1.60 72.66 10.70
CA PHE A 690 0.23 72.70 10.19
C PHE A 690 -0.56 71.52 10.76
N LYS A 691 -1.64 71.84 11.48
CA LYS A 691 -2.69 70.87 11.84
C LYS A 691 -3.47 70.55 10.56
N PHE A 692 -3.62 69.27 10.24
CA PHE A 692 -4.83 68.80 9.59
C PHE A 692 -5.27 67.49 10.25
N SER A 693 -6.44 67.56 10.84
CA SER A 693 -7.23 66.43 11.31
C SER A 693 -7.62 65.58 10.10
N GLN A 694 -7.36 64.28 10.13
CA GLN A 694 -8.28 63.30 9.55
C GLN A 694 -8.04 61.91 10.13
N GLN A 695 -9.13 61.34 10.67
CA GLN A 695 -9.27 59.95 11.08
C GLN A 695 -8.86 59.02 9.92
N HIS A 696 -7.97 58.07 10.17
CA HIS A 696 -7.81 56.93 9.27
C HIS A 696 -8.83 55.84 9.63
N SER A 697 -9.85 55.81 8.77
CA SER A 697 -10.79 54.71 8.52
C SER A 697 -10.07 53.36 8.38
N MET A 698 -10.54 52.35 9.11
CA MET A 698 -10.33 50.94 8.75
C MET A 698 -11.06 50.66 7.43
N ALA A 699 -10.34 50.59 6.32
CA ALA A 699 -10.89 50.05 5.08
C ALA A 699 -10.85 48.51 5.16
N SER A 700 -12.00 47.86 5.37
CA SER A 700 -12.14 46.42 5.13
C SER A 700 -12.01 46.16 3.63
N SER A 701 -10.96 45.47 3.18
CA SER A 701 -10.92 44.97 1.81
C SER A 701 -12.01 43.91 1.63
N ASP A 702 -12.87 44.10 0.64
CA ASP A 702 -14.07 43.28 0.43
C ASP A 702 -13.76 41.87 -0.10
N TYR A 703 -12.50 41.60 -0.51
CA TYR A 703 -11.99 40.37 -1.15
C TYR A 703 -12.82 39.85 -2.34
N THR A 704 -13.70 40.68 -2.90
CA THR A 704 -14.65 40.31 -3.95
C THR A 704 -13.94 40.01 -5.28
N LYS A 705 -12.85 40.75 -5.58
CA LYS A 705 -12.01 40.46 -6.76
C LYS A 705 -11.28 39.13 -6.59
N GLU A 706 -10.62 38.92 -5.45
CA GLU A 706 -9.90 37.69 -5.13
C GLU A 706 -10.81 36.46 -5.21
N LEU A 707 -12.01 36.55 -4.63
CA LEU A 707 -13.01 35.48 -4.70
C LEU A 707 -13.44 35.18 -6.15
N ASN A 708 -13.70 36.21 -6.96
CA ASN A 708 -14.13 36.02 -8.35
C ASN A 708 -13.07 35.30 -9.18
N ILE A 709 -11.82 35.76 -9.10
CA ILE A 709 -10.68 35.14 -9.79
C ILE A 709 -10.46 33.71 -9.29
N ALA A 710 -10.51 33.48 -7.98
CA ALA A 710 -10.35 32.14 -7.40
C ALA A 710 -11.44 31.18 -7.87
N LEU A 711 -12.71 31.61 -7.93
CA LEU A 711 -13.82 30.80 -8.43
C LEU A 711 -13.65 30.44 -9.90
N LEU A 712 -13.32 31.40 -10.75
CA LEU A 712 -13.10 31.17 -12.18
C LEU A 712 -11.89 30.26 -12.44
N ALA A 713 -10.78 30.47 -11.72
CA ALA A 713 -9.58 29.68 -11.84
C ALA A 713 -9.81 28.22 -11.41
N VAL A 714 -10.46 28.00 -10.25
CA VAL A 714 -10.81 26.66 -9.77
C VAL A 714 -11.84 26.00 -10.68
N GLN A 715 -12.82 26.73 -11.22
CA GLN A 715 -13.77 26.17 -12.19
C GLN A 715 -13.04 25.63 -13.43
N ARG A 716 -12.17 26.44 -14.03
CA ARG A 716 -11.38 26.06 -15.21
C ARG A 716 -10.48 24.86 -14.93
N ALA A 717 -9.78 24.86 -13.80
CA ALA A 717 -8.93 23.75 -13.39
C ALA A 717 -9.73 22.46 -13.11
N THR A 718 -10.87 22.56 -12.44
CA THR A 718 -11.75 21.42 -12.14
C THR A 718 -12.31 20.77 -13.41
N LEU A 719 -12.58 21.55 -14.46
CA LEU A 719 -12.97 21.00 -15.76
C LEU A 719 -11.83 20.25 -16.45
N LEU A 720 -10.59 20.74 -16.34
CA LEU A 720 -9.41 20.01 -16.81
C LEU A 720 -9.29 18.68 -16.07
N THR A 721 -9.29 18.69 -14.73
CA THR A 721 -9.16 17.46 -13.94
C THR A 721 -10.30 16.50 -14.20
N LYS A 722 -11.53 16.98 -14.41
CA LYS A 722 -12.69 16.15 -14.79
C LYS A 722 -12.49 15.47 -16.14
N SER A 723 -11.89 16.16 -17.12
CA SER A 723 -11.55 15.54 -18.42
C SER A 723 -10.48 14.44 -18.28
N VAL A 724 -9.50 14.63 -17.39
CA VAL A 724 -8.46 13.63 -17.11
C VAL A 724 -9.03 12.45 -16.30
N PHE A 725 -9.96 12.70 -15.39
CA PHE A 725 -10.60 11.69 -14.54
C PHE A 725 -11.28 10.59 -15.36
N HIS A 726 -11.85 10.94 -16.53
CA HIS A 726 -12.46 10.00 -17.48
C HIS A 726 -11.49 9.43 -18.53
N SER A 727 -10.24 9.89 -18.56
CA SER A 727 -9.24 9.37 -19.51
C SER A 727 -8.64 8.04 -19.02
N HIS A 728 -8.46 7.08 -19.93
CA HIS A 728 -7.84 5.78 -19.63
C HIS A 728 -6.34 5.89 -19.27
N ALA A 729 -5.69 7.00 -19.66
CA ALA A 729 -4.30 7.31 -19.38
C ALA A 729 -4.18 8.41 -18.32
N LYS A 730 -4.56 8.11 -17.06
CA LYS A 730 -4.42 9.06 -15.94
C LYS A 730 -2.96 9.48 -15.66
N GLY A 731 -1.98 8.79 -16.25
CA GLY A 731 -0.56 9.18 -16.27
C GLY A 731 0.00 9.44 -14.87
N THR A 732 0.23 8.37 -14.10
CA THR A 732 0.69 8.45 -12.72
C THR A 732 2.21 8.38 -12.64
N LEU A 733 2.82 9.32 -11.91
CA LEU A 733 4.18 9.24 -11.40
C LEU A 733 4.14 9.04 -9.88
N ASN A 734 5.15 8.38 -9.32
CA ASN A 734 5.28 8.25 -7.87
C ASN A 734 6.32 9.25 -7.36
N LYS A 735 5.95 10.10 -6.39
CA LYS A 735 6.88 11.02 -5.71
C LYS A 735 7.85 10.24 -4.82
N HIS A 736 8.89 10.92 -4.32
CA HIS A 736 9.89 10.34 -3.40
C HIS A 736 9.30 9.78 -2.09
N ASP A 737 8.11 10.22 -1.68
CA ASP A 737 7.38 9.71 -0.51
C ASP A 737 6.31 8.66 -0.86
N ALA A 738 6.37 8.11 -2.09
CA ALA A 738 5.43 7.12 -2.65
C ALA A 738 3.97 7.59 -2.80
N SER A 739 3.71 8.91 -2.70
CA SER A 739 2.43 9.48 -3.10
C SER A 739 2.32 9.57 -4.64
N PRO A 740 1.15 9.27 -5.23
CA PRO A 740 0.95 9.40 -6.67
C PRO A 740 0.73 10.87 -7.07
N VAL A 741 1.26 11.28 -8.21
CA VAL A 741 0.93 12.54 -8.92
C VAL A 741 0.49 12.21 -10.34
N THR A 742 -0.51 12.92 -10.86
CA THR A 742 -1.07 12.69 -12.20
C THR A 742 -0.82 13.86 -13.15
N ILE A 743 -1.04 13.63 -14.45
CA ILE A 743 -1.05 14.71 -15.45
C ILE A 743 -2.09 15.81 -15.16
N GLY A 744 -3.14 15.49 -14.38
CA GLY A 744 -4.16 16.44 -13.95
C GLY A 744 -3.64 17.44 -12.92
N ASP A 745 -2.78 17.01 -11.98
CA ASP A 745 -2.20 17.85 -10.93
C ASP A 745 -1.39 19.00 -11.54
N PHE A 746 -0.46 18.66 -12.44
CA PHE A 746 0.37 19.65 -13.13
C PHE A 746 -0.46 20.63 -13.97
N GLY A 747 -1.47 20.12 -14.69
CA GLY A 747 -2.33 20.95 -15.54
C GLY A 747 -3.20 21.91 -14.74
N ALA A 748 -3.82 21.44 -13.67
CA ALA A 748 -4.63 22.26 -12.77
C ALA A 748 -3.78 23.34 -12.08
N GLN A 749 -2.61 22.97 -11.56
CA GLN A 749 -1.69 23.92 -10.94
C GLN A 749 -1.26 25.02 -11.91
N ALA A 750 -0.88 24.67 -13.15
CA ALA A 750 -0.49 25.64 -14.16
C ALA A 750 -1.62 26.66 -14.46
N LEU A 751 -2.86 26.18 -14.63
CA LEU A 751 -4.00 27.03 -14.92
C LEU A 751 -4.37 27.99 -13.78
N ILE A 752 -4.27 27.53 -12.52
CA ILE A 752 -4.57 28.35 -11.35
C ILE A 752 -3.49 29.40 -11.16
N ILE A 753 -2.22 29.01 -11.17
CA ILE A 753 -1.10 29.94 -10.97
C ILE A 753 -1.08 31.00 -12.08
N SER A 754 -1.31 30.61 -13.34
CA SER A 754 -1.39 31.56 -14.45
C SER A 754 -2.44 32.65 -14.22
N ALA A 755 -3.63 32.27 -13.72
CA ALA A 755 -4.71 33.22 -13.45
C ALA A 755 -4.40 34.16 -12.27
N LEU A 756 -3.75 33.62 -11.23
CA LEU A 756 -3.31 34.40 -10.07
C LEU A 756 -2.22 35.39 -10.45
N GLN A 757 -1.19 34.98 -11.19
CA GLN A 757 -0.12 35.89 -11.60
C GLN A 757 -0.59 37.01 -12.53
N HIS A 758 -1.60 36.75 -13.37
CA HIS A 758 -2.19 37.79 -14.21
C HIS A 758 -2.88 38.88 -13.37
N ASN A 759 -3.56 38.50 -12.28
CA ASN A 759 -4.39 39.39 -11.49
C ASN A 759 -3.69 39.97 -10.25
N PHE A 760 -2.73 39.24 -9.70
CA PHE A 760 -2.01 39.47 -8.45
C PHE A 760 -0.53 39.09 -8.62
N PRO A 761 0.25 39.84 -9.43
CA PRO A 761 1.62 39.48 -9.79
C PRO A 761 2.61 39.49 -8.61
N ASP A 762 2.28 40.21 -7.53
CA ASP A 762 3.11 40.36 -6.34
C ASP A 762 2.75 39.38 -5.20
N ASP A 763 1.64 38.62 -5.33
CA ASP A 763 1.21 37.67 -4.29
C ASP A 763 2.10 36.41 -4.34
N GLU A 764 2.45 35.87 -3.16
CA GLU A 764 3.21 34.62 -3.07
C GLU A 764 2.29 33.40 -3.25
N ILE A 765 2.84 32.29 -3.75
CA ILE A 765 2.08 31.07 -4.01
C ILE A 765 2.81 29.85 -3.43
N VAL A 766 2.11 29.11 -2.60
CA VAL A 766 2.49 27.80 -2.09
C VAL A 766 1.62 26.76 -2.80
N ALA A 767 2.22 25.94 -3.67
CA ALA A 767 1.52 24.87 -4.36
C ALA A 767 2.23 23.53 -4.16
N GLU A 768 1.50 22.43 -4.28
CA GLU A 768 2.03 21.09 -3.99
C GLU A 768 3.13 20.63 -4.95
N GLU A 769 2.94 20.86 -6.26
CA GLU A 769 3.78 20.27 -7.30
C GLU A 769 4.95 21.16 -7.74
N GLU A 770 6.01 20.54 -8.27
CA GLU A 770 7.17 21.22 -8.86
C GLU A 770 7.36 20.78 -10.33
N ALA A 771 7.86 21.64 -11.21
CA ALA A 771 7.95 21.31 -12.64
C ALA A 771 9.12 20.37 -12.98
N LYS A 772 9.89 19.92 -11.99
CA LYS A 772 11.11 19.11 -12.16
C LYS A 772 10.86 17.86 -13.01
N ASP A 773 9.80 17.10 -12.69
CA ASP A 773 9.48 15.85 -13.40
C ASP A 773 9.10 16.09 -14.87
N LEU A 774 8.45 17.22 -15.15
CA LEU A 774 8.11 17.63 -16.52
C LEU A 774 9.31 18.15 -17.31
N ARG A 775 10.34 18.68 -16.62
CA ARG A 775 11.59 19.09 -17.26
C ARG A 775 12.45 17.88 -17.64
N GLU A 776 12.36 16.80 -16.88
CA GLU A 776 13.08 15.56 -17.12
C GLU A 776 12.39 14.64 -18.15
N ASN A 777 11.05 14.74 -18.30
CA ASN A 777 10.26 13.90 -19.20
C ASN A 777 9.52 14.70 -20.28
N GLU A 778 10.08 14.70 -21.50
CA GLU A 778 9.53 15.41 -22.67
C GLU A 778 8.12 14.93 -23.06
N ASN A 779 7.87 13.61 -23.05
CA ASN A 779 6.58 13.06 -23.46
C ASN A 779 5.48 13.47 -22.50
N LEU A 780 5.76 13.38 -21.19
CA LEU A 780 4.84 13.82 -20.14
C LEU A 780 4.55 15.32 -20.25
N ARG A 781 5.59 16.13 -20.49
CA ARG A 781 5.46 17.57 -20.72
C ARG A 781 4.51 17.89 -21.86
N GLN A 782 4.63 17.19 -23.00
CA GLN A 782 3.74 17.39 -24.14
C GLN A 782 2.30 16.97 -23.84
N THR A 783 2.10 15.89 -23.08
CA THR A 783 0.75 15.46 -22.65
C THR A 783 0.08 16.51 -21.76
N VAL A 784 0.78 16.99 -20.73
CA VAL A 784 0.27 18.03 -19.83
C VAL A 784 0.01 19.33 -20.61
N TRP A 785 0.92 19.71 -21.51
CA TRP A 785 0.74 20.88 -22.36
C TRP A 785 -0.51 20.79 -23.24
N HIS A 786 -0.77 19.63 -23.85
CA HIS A 786 -1.96 19.43 -24.66
C HIS A 786 -3.26 19.56 -23.84
N LEU A 787 -3.26 19.07 -22.59
CA LEU A 787 -4.40 19.24 -21.67
C LEU A 787 -4.63 20.71 -21.31
N VAL A 788 -3.56 21.39 -20.89
CA VAL A 788 -3.60 22.81 -20.51
C VAL A 788 -4.06 23.69 -21.67
N LYS A 789 -3.56 23.43 -22.88
CA LYS A 789 -3.92 24.18 -24.09
C LYS A 789 -5.41 24.05 -24.45
N ASN A 790 -6.00 22.89 -24.18
CA ASN A 790 -7.39 22.61 -24.53
C ASN A 790 -8.39 22.96 -23.41
N ALA A 791 -7.91 23.31 -22.22
CA ALA A 791 -8.74 23.66 -21.07
C ALA A 791 -9.09 25.16 -21.06
N SER A 792 -10.31 25.47 -21.51
CA SER A 792 -10.87 26.83 -21.49
C SER A 792 -12.36 26.82 -21.11
N LEU A 793 -12.81 27.88 -20.46
CA LEU A 793 -14.22 28.20 -20.28
C LEU A 793 -14.82 28.69 -21.62
N SER A 794 -16.10 28.40 -21.83
CA SER A 794 -16.85 28.84 -23.01
C SER A 794 -17.14 30.36 -23.00
N ASP A 795 -17.19 30.98 -21.81
CA ASP A 795 -17.38 32.41 -21.68
C ASP A 795 -16.07 33.18 -21.93
N ALA A 796 -16.03 33.90 -23.05
CA ALA A 796 -14.87 34.69 -23.45
C ALA A 796 -14.55 35.84 -22.47
N SER A 797 -15.54 36.36 -21.73
CA SER A 797 -15.29 37.40 -20.73
C SER A 797 -14.54 36.82 -19.52
N ALA A 798 -15.00 35.68 -19.00
CA ALA A 798 -14.33 34.96 -17.92
C ALA A 798 -12.88 34.56 -18.29
N GLU A 799 -12.66 34.01 -19.49
CA GLU A 799 -11.30 33.66 -19.93
C GLU A 799 -10.38 34.88 -20.02
N LYS A 800 -10.90 36.02 -20.49
CA LYS A 800 -10.15 37.27 -20.53
C LYS A 800 -9.78 37.76 -19.14
N GLU A 801 -10.66 37.59 -18.15
CA GLU A 801 -10.40 37.95 -16.75
C GLU A 801 -9.32 37.05 -16.11
N LEU A 802 -9.22 35.79 -16.54
CA LEU A 802 -8.18 34.85 -16.12
C LEU A 802 -6.83 35.06 -16.82
N GLY A 803 -6.73 35.98 -17.78
CA GLY A 803 -5.50 36.23 -18.56
C GLY A 803 -5.34 35.35 -19.80
N GLY A 804 -6.33 34.53 -20.15
CA GLY A 804 -6.36 33.68 -21.33
C GLY A 804 -5.51 32.39 -21.22
N SER A 805 -5.11 31.87 -22.37
CA SER A 805 -4.32 30.64 -22.52
C SER A 805 -2.82 30.86 -22.28
N ILE A 806 -2.14 29.87 -21.72
CA ILE A 806 -0.68 29.87 -21.55
C ILE A 806 0.00 29.83 -22.94
N ALA A 807 1.12 30.54 -23.10
CA ALA A 807 1.74 30.80 -24.41
C ALA A 807 2.56 29.63 -24.99
N SER A 808 3.29 28.89 -24.15
CA SER A 808 4.13 27.77 -24.59
C SER A 808 4.34 26.71 -23.48
N PRO A 809 4.82 25.50 -23.82
CA PRO A 809 5.20 24.49 -22.83
C PRO A 809 6.25 24.99 -21.82
N GLU A 810 7.20 25.81 -22.26
CA GLU A 810 8.23 26.39 -21.39
C GLU A 810 7.63 27.39 -20.41
N ALA A 811 6.70 28.23 -20.88
CA ALA A 811 5.97 29.15 -20.01
C ALA A 811 5.13 28.39 -18.97
N MET A 812 4.55 27.24 -19.34
CA MET A 812 3.83 26.36 -18.41
C MET A 812 4.74 25.85 -17.28
N LEU A 813 5.96 25.40 -17.61
CA LEU A 813 6.93 24.94 -16.62
C LEU A 813 7.33 26.08 -15.66
N ASP A 814 7.61 27.26 -16.20
CA ASP A 814 8.00 28.42 -15.42
C ASP A 814 6.86 28.91 -14.51
N ILE A 815 5.61 28.74 -14.93
CA ILE A 815 4.41 29.03 -14.13
C ILE A 815 4.28 28.02 -12.98
N ILE A 816 4.44 26.72 -13.23
CA ILE A 816 4.35 25.68 -12.19
C ILE A 816 5.38 25.95 -11.08
N ASP A 817 6.62 26.32 -11.46
CA ASP A 817 7.72 26.60 -10.52
C ASP A 817 7.46 27.84 -9.63
N LYS A 818 6.45 28.67 -9.91
CA LYS A 818 6.07 29.82 -9.05
C LYS A 818 5.34 29.39 -7.77
N GLY A 819 5.00 28.11 -7.62
CA GLY A 819 4.43 27.53 -6.40
C GLY A 819 5.43 27.21 -5.28
N ASP A 820 6.69 27.64 -5.42
CA ASP A 820 7.81 27.24 -4.57
C ASP A 820 7.94 28.01 -3.24
N SER A 821 7.04 28.99 -2.98
CA SER A 821 7.06 29.79 -1.75
C SER A 821 7.12 28.90 -0.51
N LYS A 822 7.86 29.36 0.49
CA LYS A 822 7.97 28.67 1.78
C LYS A 822 6.79 28.98 2.71
N GLY A 823 5.89 29.87 2.31
CA GLY A 823 4.84 30.40 3.16
C GLY A 823 5.41 31.28 4.28
N GLY A 824 4.56 31.69 5.22
CA GLY A 824 5.03 32.45 6.39
C GLY A 824 3.93 33.19 7.11
N ASN A 825 4.34 34.01 8.07
CA ASN A 825 3.46 34.75 8.98
C ASN A 825 3.18 36.19 8.52
N LYS A 826 3.65 36.58 7.33
CA LYS A 826 3.48 37.92 6.76
C LYS A 826 3.20 37.85 5.27
N GLY A 827 2.42 38.79 4.78
CA GLY A 827 2.14 38.96 3.35
C GLY A 827 0.90 38.21 2.89
N ARG A 828 0.63 38.30 1.59
CA ARG A 828 -0.49 37.66 0.89
C ARG A 828 0.02 36.41 0.20
N ILE A 829 -0.52 35.26 0.60
CA ILE A 829 -0.03 33.95 0.19
C ILE A 829 -1.21 33.08 -0.23
N TRP A 830 -1.19 32.59 -1.48
CA TRP A 830 -2.13 31.61 -1.98
C TRP A 830 -1.64 30.20 -1.68
N ALA A 831 -2.48 29.35 -1.10
CA ALA A 831 -2.25 27.92 -0.95
C ALA A 831 -3.08 27.15 -1.99
N ILE A 832 -2.41 26.28 -2.75
CA ILE A 832 -3.01 25.52 -3.85
C ILE A 832 -2.77 24.03 -3.61
N ASP A 833 -3.84 23.26 -3.66
CA ASP A 833 -3.80 21.82 -3.88
C ASP A 833 -4.51 21.54 -5.21
N PRO A 834 -3.78 21.19 -6.28
CA PRO A 834 -4.37 21.04 -7.60
C PRO A 834 -5.32 19.83 -7.70
N ILE A 835 -5.05 18.74 -7.00
CA ILE A 835 -5.94 17.57 -6.84
C ILE A 835 -5.73 17.01 -5.43
N ASP A 836 -6.51 17.52 -4.49
CA ASP A 836 -6.58 16.97 -3.15
C ASP A 836 -7.29 15.61 -3.22
N GLY A 837 -6.66 14.58 -2.66
CA GLY A 837 -7.13 13.21 -2.71
C GLY A 837 -6.79 12.49 -4.02
N THR A 838 -5.56 12.59 -4.51
CA THR A 838 -5.07 11.93 -5.73
C THR A 838 -5.36 10.43 -5.79
N LYS A 839 -5.32 9.72 -4.64
CA LYS A 839 -5.75 8.31 -4.56
C LYS A 839 -7.25 8.12 -4.84
N GLY A 840 -8.08 9.02 -4.31
CA GLY A 840 -9.50 9.14 -4.64
C GLY A 840 -9.71 9.40 -6.13
N PHE A 841 -8.94 10.31 -6.72
CA PHE A 841 -8.95 10.58 -8.16
C PHE A 841 -8.62 9.33 -9.01
N LEU A 842 -7.57 8.58 -8.63
CA LEU A 842 -7.14 7.38 -9.35
C LEU A 842 -8.19 6.26 -9.31
N ARG A 843 -8.77 6.00 -8.13
CA ARG A 843 -9.76 4.92 -7.93
C ARG A 843 -11.17 5.25 -8.44
N GLY A 844 -11.39 6.42 -9.02
CA GLY A 844 -12.71 6.86 -9.43
C GLY A 844 -13.60 7.31 -8.26
N GLY A 845 -13.03 7.79 -7.15
CA GLY A 845 -13.75 8.31 -5.98
C GLY A 845 -13.91 9.84 -5.97
N GLN A 846 -14.06 10.41 -4.77
CA GLN A 846 -14.07 11.86 -4.57
C GLN A 846 -12.65 12.45 -4.62
N TYR A 847 -12.54 13.66 -5.16
CA TYR A 847 -11.33 14.50 -5.12
C TYR A 847 -11.75 15.97 -5.17
N ALA A 848 -10.86 16.90 -4.84
CA ALA A 848 -11.15 18.33 -4.90
C ALA A 848 -9.98 19.15 -5.45
N VAL A 849 -10.28 20.26 -6.11
CA VAL A 849 -9.30 21.30 -6.46
C VAL A 849 -9.42 22.41 -5.42
N CYS A 850 -8.34 22.71 -4.70
CA CYS A 850 -8.41 23.56 -3.50
C CYS A 850 -7.57 24.82 -3.66
N LEU A 851 -8.16 25.97 -3.32
CA LEU A 851 -7.49 27.26 -3.38
C LEU A 851 -7.86 28.12 -2.16
N GLY A 852 -6.87 28.58 -1.41
CA GLY A 852 -7.06 29.48 -0.27
C GLY A 852 -6.13 30.68 -0.32
N LEU A 853 -6.63 31.87 0.03
CA LEU A 853 -5.81 33.06 0.24
C LEU A 853 -5.62 33.30 1.73
N MET A 854 -4.35 33.38 2.16
CA MET A 854 -3.95 33.73 3.51
C MET A 854 -3.34 35.14 3.51
N VAL A 855 -3.67 35.92 4.53
CA VAL A 855 -3.03 37.23 4.79
C VAL A 855 -2.50 37.22 6.20
N ASP A 856 -1.18 37.38 6.34
CA ASP A 856 -0.46 37.31 7.62
C ASP A 856 -0.78 36.04 8.43
N GLY A 857 -0.89 34.90 7.74
CA GLY A 857 -1.19 33.61 8.35
C GLY A 857 -2.66 33.33 8.68
N ASP A 858 -3.60 34.23 8.32
CA ASP A 858 -5.04 34.02 8.50
C ASP A 858 -5.76 33.86 7.17
N VAL A 859 -6.55 32.79 7.00
CA VAL A 859 -7.26 32.49 5.76
C VAL A 859 -8.43 33.46 5.55
N LYS A 860 -8.40 34.21 4.44
CA LYS A 860 -9.37 35.26 4.07
C LYS A 860 -10.35 34.85 2.98
N VAL A 861 -9.90 34.04 2.02
CA VAL A 861 -10.72 33.51 0.91
C VAL A 861 -10.45 32.02 0.77
N GLY A 862 -11.48 31.21 0.51
CA GLY A 862 -11.36 29.77 0.29
C GLY A 862 -12.32 29.34 -0.81
N VAL A 863 -11.83 28.50 -1.72
CA VAL A 863 -12.60 27.91 -2.83
C VAL A 863 -12.25 26.42 -2.95
N LEU A 864 -13.26 25.57 -3.09
CA LEU A 864 -13.11 24.14 -3.37
C LEU A 864 -13.92 23.78 -4.60
N GLY A 865 -13.28 23.14 -5.59
CA GLY A 865 -13.95 22.53 -6.72
C GLY A 865 -14.09 21.03 -6.53
N CYS A 866 -15.33 20.55 -6.37
CA CYS A 866 -15.64 19.14 -6.10
C CYS A 866 -16.45 18.56 -7.28
N PRO A 867 -15.79 18.00 -8.30
CA PRO A 867 -16.45 17.60 -9.56
C PRO A 867 -17.38 16.40 -9.42
N ASN A 868 -17.18 15.56 -8.40
CA ASN A 868 -17.92 14.32 -8.20
C ASN A 868 -18.99 14.41 -7.09
N LEU A 869 -19.17 15.58 -6.47
CA LEU A 869 -20.24 15.81 -5.49
C LEU A 869 -21.56 16.18 -6.19
N PRO A 870 -22.71 15.74 -5.63
CA PRO A 870 -24.02 16.12 -6.18
C PRO A 870 -24.29 17.60 -5.95
N VAL A 871 -25.00 18.23 -6.89
CA VAL A 871 -25.34 19.66 -6.84
C VAL A 871 -26.37 19.96 -5.75
N SER A 872 -27.27 19.02 -5.46
CA SER A 872 -28.25 19.17 -4.39
C SER A 872 -27.57 19.11 -3.03
N ASP A 873 -27.72 20.17 -2.23
CA ASP A 873 -27.21 20.22 -0.86
C ASP A 873 -27.92 19.23 0.09
N SER A 874 -29.12 18.77 -0.29
CA SER A 874 -29.94 17.83 0.48
C SER A 874 -29.65 16.35 0.20
N GLU A 875 -28.79 16.05 -0.78
CA GLU A 875 -28.51 14.67 -1.16
C GLU A 875 -27.54 14.00 -0.17
N PRO A 876 -27.93 12.87 0.45
CA PRO A 876 -27.11 12.21 1.47
C PRO A 876 -25.86 11.61 0.85
N LEU A 877 -24.77 11.63 1.62
CA LEU A 877 -23.50 11.07 1.17
C LEU A 877 -23.47 9.56 1.39
N THR A 878 -23.21 8.77 0.35
CA THR A 878 -23.04 7.31 0.45
C THR A 878 -21.61 6.91 0.08
N GLU A 879 -21.18 5.76 0.58
CA GLU A 879 -19.81 5.24 0.42
C GLU A 879 -19.38 5.06 -1.06
N ASN A 880 -20.35 4.94 -1.98
CA ASN A 880 -20.11 4.77 -3.43
C ASN A 880 -20.27 6.08 -4.23
N ILE A 881 -20.52 7.23 -3.60
CA ILE A 881 -20.64 8.50 -4.32
C ILE A 881 -19.29 8.83 -4.97
N GLY A 882 -19.22 8.65 -6.28
CA GLY A 882 -18.03 8.86 -7.11
C GLY A 882 -17.67 7.68 -8.01
N ALA A 883 -17.89 6.44 -7.55
CA ALA A 883 -17.40 5.21 -8.21
C ALA A 883 -17.92 5.01 -9.64
N ASP A 884 -19.05 5.65 -9.99
CA ASP A 884 -19.72 5.58 -11.28
C ASP A 884 -20.05 6.98 -11.86
N ALA A 885 -19.38 8.05 -11.38
CA ALA A 885 -19.67 9.40 -11.89
C ALA A 885 -19.41 9.45 -13.41
N THR A 886 -20.40 9.87 -14.18
CA THR A 886 -20.24 10.14 -15.63
C THR A 886 -20.46 11.63 -15.90
N ASP A 887 -19.89 12.14 -17.00
CA ASP A 887 -20.10 13.54 -17.43
C ASP A 887 -21.57 13.89 -17.71
N GLN A 888 -22.46 12.90 -17.85
CA GLN A 888 -23.89 13.08 -18.14
C GLN A 888 -24.75 13.38 -16.90
N GLU A 889 -24.28 13.08 -15.69
CA GLU A 889 -25.09 13.15 -14.46
C GLU A 889 -25.25 14.55 -13.85
N GLY A 890 -24.73 15.61 -14.48
CA GLY A 890 -24.88 16.99 -13.98
C GLY A 890 -24.26 17.22 -12.59
N LYS A 891 -23.27 16.41 -12.20
CA LYS A 891 -22.55 16.50 -10.92
C LYS A 891 -21.38 17.50 -10.99
N GLY A 892 -21.08 18.10 -9.84
CA GLY A 892 -19.98 19.05 -9.66
C GLY A 892 -20.42 20.31 -8.93
N VAL A 893 -19.73 20.65 -7.84
CA VAL A 893 -20.03 21.83 -7.01
C VAL A 893 -18.76 22.64 -6.76
N LEU A 894 -18.89 23.96 -6.78
CA LEU A 894 -17.90 24.89 -6.25
C LEU A 894 -18.38 25.39 -4.88
N PHE A 895 -17.56 25.23 -3.85
CA PHE A 895 -17.76 25.85 -2.55
C PHE A 895 -16.88 27.08 -2.43
N SER A 896 -17.37 28.13 -1.78
CA SER A 896 -16.54 29.28 -1.48
C SER A 896 -16.95 30.04 -0.23
N ALA A 897 -15.98 30.73 0.36
CA ALA A 897 -16.18 31.58 1.52
C ALA A 897 -15.21 32.76 1.54
N VAL A 898 -15.66 33.87 2.11
CA VAL A 898 -14.84 35.04 2.46
C VAL A 898 -15.06 35.30 3.94
N GLN A 899 -13.98 35.59 4.66
CA GLN A 899 -14.03 35.83 6.10
C GLN A 899 -15.09 36.91 6.45
N GLY A 900 -16.05 36.54 7.30
CA GLY A 900 -17.14 37.41 7.77
C GLY A 900 -18.32 37.57 6.81
N LYS A 901 -18.38 36.83 5.70
CA LYS A 901 -19.45 36.94 4.67
C LYS A 901 -20.29 35.68 4.50
N GLY A 902 -19.99 34.60 5.21
CA GLY A 902 -20.66 33.32 5.07
C GLY A 902 -20.11 32.46 3.93
N ALA A 903 -20.49 31.18 3.94
CA ALA A 903 -20.12 30.20 2.93
C ALA A 903 -21.24 30.01 1.89
N ASN A 904 -20.86 29.71 0.66
CA ASN A 904 -21.78 29.48 -0.45
C ASN A 904 -21.40 28.21 -1.24
N SER A 905 -22.39 27.59 -1.88
CA SER A 905 -22.23 26.56 -2.91
C SER A 905 -22.77 27.06 -4.25
N ARG A 906 -22.24 26.55 -5.37
CA ARG A 906 -22.81 26.75 -6.71
C ARG A 906 -22.52 25.55 -7.62
N PRO A 907 -23.36 25.26 -8.62
CA PRO A 907 -23.08 24.24 -9.62
C PRO A 907 -21.80 24.53 -10.41
N LEU A 908 -21.04 23.49 -10.74
CA LEU A 908 -19.91 23.57 -11.66
C LEU A 908 -20.42 23.64 -13.12
N GLY A 909 -19.94 24.60 -13.91
CA GLY A 909 -20.33 24.78 -15.31
C GLY A 909 -19.16 25.10 -16.24
N LYS A 910 -19.40 25.01 -17.56
CA LYS A 910 -18.42 25.38 -18.61
C LYS A 910 -18.48 26.87 -19.00
N ASP A 911 -19.58 27.56 -18.68
CA ASP A 911 -19.81 28.97 -18.98
C ASP A 911 -19.44 29.87 -17.78
N ALA A 912 -20.03 31.07 -17.69
CA ALA A 912 -19.89 31.96 -16.55
C ALA A 912 -20.38 31.30 -15.23
N LEU A 913 -19.93 31.83 -14.09
CA LEU A 913 -20.27 31.30 -12.76
C LEU A 913 -21.79 31.25 -12.54
N ALA A 914 -22.30 30.06 -12.19
CA ALA A 914 -23.69 29.88 -11.83
C ALA A 914 -24.08 30.67 -10.55
N PRO A 915 -25.38 30.97 -10.34
CA PRO A 915 -25.86 31.63 -9.13
C PRO A 915 -25.45 30.87 -7.86
N ALA A 916 -25.09 31.61 -6.81
CA ALA A 916 -24.67 31.05 -5.53
C ALA A 916 -25.85 30.81 -4.59
N SER A 917 -25.80 29.71 -3.83
CA SER A 917 -26.68 29.40 -2.70
C SER A 917 -25.90 29.50 -1.39
N LYS A 918 -26.51 30.03 -0.33
CA LYS A 918 -25.89 30.05 1.00
C LYS A 918 -25.96 28.66 1.63
N ILE A 919 -24.87 28.25 2.28
CA ILE A 919 -24.79 26.97 2.97
C ILE A 919 -24.50 27.15 4.46
N HIS A 920 -25.00 26.23 5.26
CA HIS A 920 -24.82 26.20 6.71
C HIS A 920 -24.69 24.75 7.19
N MET A 921 -23.85 24.54 8.22
CA MET A 921 -23.78 23.25 8.88
C MET A 921 -25.11 22.91 9.57
N LYS A 922 -25.47 21.63 9.56
CA LYS A 922 -26.67 21.13 10.23
C LYS A 922 -26.53 21.26 11.76
N PRO A 923 -27.51 21.85 12.47
CA PRO A 923 -27.53 21.86 13.93
C PRO A 923 -27.74 20.44 14.48
N ILE A 924 -26.94 20.04 15.47
CA ILE A 924 -27.00 18.72 16.10
C ILE A 924 -27.60 18.86 17.50
N GLY A 925 -28.87 18.46 17.66
CA GLY A 925 -29.54 18.44 18.96
C GLY A 925 -29.15 17.25 19.83
N ASN A 926 -28.87 16.10 19.21
CA ASN A 926 -28.40 14.89 19.86
C ASN A 926 -27.20 14.30 19.10
N ILE A 927 -26.06 14.18 19.77
CA ILE A 927 -24.82 13.74 19.13
C ILE A 927 -24.85 12.27 18.71
N SER A 928 -25.72 11.43 19.31
CA SER A 928 -25.84 10.02 18.93
C SER A 928 -26.31 9.80 17.48
N GLU A 929 -26.99 10.81 16.91
CA GLU A 929 -27.50 10.81 15.55
C GLU A 929 -26.52 11.44 14.54
N ALA A 930 -25.36 11.90 15.00
CA ALA A 930 -24.35 12.49 14.12
C ALA A 930 -23.68 11.42 13.23
N THR A 931 -23.16 11.85 12.09
CA THR A 931 -22.37 11.03 11.16
C THR A 931 -20.92 11.52 11.10
N PHE A 932 -19.96 10.60 11.10
CA PHE A 932 -18.57 10.94 10.81
C PHE A 932 -18.31 10.93 9.30
N CYS A 933 -17.62 11.95 8.82
CA CYS A 933 -16.93 11.98 7.55
C CYS A 933 -15.45 11.68 7.81
N GLU A 934 -14.92 10.59 7.28
CA GLU A 934 -13.52 10.19 7.48
C GLU A 934 -12.83 9.81 6.16
N SER A 935 -11.50 9.75 6.20
CA SER A 935 -10.69 9.34 5.04
C SER A 935 -10.89 7.85 4.74
N VAL A 936 -10.95 7.50 3.45
CA VAL A 936 -11.04 6.08 3.03
C VAL A 936 -9.71 5.36 3.29
N GLU A 937 -8.61 6.05 3.06
CA GLU A 937 -7.25 5.54 3.27
C GLU A 937 -6.92 5.44 4.78
N ALA A 938 -6.76 4.21 5.27
CA ALA A 938 -6.38 3.94 6.67
C ALA A 938 -5.02 4.53 7.06
N GLY A 939 -4.14 4.80 6.08
CA GLY A 939 -2.87 5.48 6.30
C GLY A 939 -2.99 7.00 6.56
N HIS A 940 -4.14 7.61 6.25
CA HIS A 940 -4.36 9.06 6.38
C HIS A 940 -5.12 9.45 7.66
N SER A 941 -5.77 8.50 8.34
CA SER A 941 -6.42 8.70 9.63
C SER A 941 -6.56 7.36 10.37
N ASN A 942 -6.40 7.34 11.70
CA ASN A 942 -6.56 6.13 12.50
C ASN A 942 -8.05 5.77 12.68
N GLN A 943 -8.54 4.83 11.87
CA GLN A 943 -9.95 4.42 11.84
C GLN A 943 -10.38 3.67 13.10
N ASP A 944 -9.49 2.91 13.75
CA ASP A 944 -9.80 2.22 15.02
C ASP A 944 -10.12 3.21 16.14
N ASP A 945 -9.39 4.33 16.17
CA ASP A 945 -9.64 5.39 17.14
C ASP A 945 -10.93 6.14 16.82
N SER A 946 -11.23 6.40 15.54
CA SER A 946 -12.53 6.95 15.11
C SER A 946 -13.69 6.10 15.64
N VAL A 947 -13.61 4.77 15.54
CA VAL A 947 -14.65 3.85 16.05
C VAL A 947 -14.81 3.96 17.56
N LYS A 948 -13.70 4.02 18.31
CA LYS A 948 -13.75 4.20 19.78
C LYS A 948 -14.34 5.55 20.17
N ILE A 949 -14.03 6.61 19.42
CA ILE A 949 -14.60 7.94 19.62
C ILE A 949 -16.10 7.91 19.33
N ALA A 950 -16.53 7.24 18.26
CA ALA A 950 -17.95 7.05 17.94
C ALA A 950 -18.71 6.34 19.05
N GLN A 951 -18.17 5.22 19.54
CA GLN A 951 -18.74 4.49 20.67
C GLN A 951 -18.84 5.36 21.92
N LYS A 952 -17.82 6.16 22.21
CA LYS A 952 -17.79 7.03 23.38
C LYS A 952 -18.80 8.18 23.29
N LEU A 953 -19.02 8.71 22.09
CA LEU A 953 -20.03 9.73 21.82
C LEU A 953 -21.44 9.14 21.63
N GLY A 954 -21.59 7.81 21.66
CA GLY A 954 -22.87 7.14 21.44
C GLY A 954 -23.39 7.27 20.01
N ILE A 955 -22.52 7.55 19.04
CA ILE A 955 -22.88 7.67 17.62
C ILE A 955 -23.22 6.30 17.06
N THR A 956 -24.45 6.12 16.58
CA THR A 956 -24.93 4.85 16.01
C THR A 956 -24.97 4.86 14.48
N ASN A 957 -24.97 6.04 13.87
CA ASN A 957 -25.02 6.16 12.42
C ASN A 957 -23.67 5.77 11.79
N PRO A 958 -23.68 5.11 10.61
CA PRO A 958 -22.46 4.70 9.94
C PRO A 958 -21.62 5.90 9.51
N SER A 959 -20.30 5.73 9.54
CA SER A 959 -19.36 6.75 9.04
C SER A 959 -19.37 6.77 7.52
N VAL A 960 -19.39 7.98 6.94
CA VAL A 960 -19.25 8.23 5.51
C VAL A 960 -17.77 8.40 5.20
N ARG A 961 -17.25 7.58 4.29
CA ARG A 961 -15.84 7.61 3.91
C ARG A 961 -15.64 8.28 2.56
N MET A 962 -14.81 9.31 2.51
CA MET A 962 -14.42 9.96 1.25
C MET A 962 -13.04 10.62 1.35
N ASP A 963 -12.38 10.77 0.21
CA ASP A 963 -11.09 11.47 0.11
C ASP A 963 -11.28 12.98 -0.03
N SER A 964 -10.16 13.71 0.03
CA SER A 964 -10.06 15.16 -0.15
C SER A 964 -10.82 16.07 0.82
N GLN A 965 -10.64 17.38 0.65
CA GLN A 965 -11.40 18.47 1.27
C GLN A 965 -12.86 18.51 0.83
N ALA A 966 -13.32 17.61 -0.06
CA ALA A 966 -14.73 17.34 -0.26
C ALA A 966 -15.46 17.01 1.06
N LYS A 967 -14.74 16.48 2.06
CA LYS A 967 -15.23 16.32 3.44
C LYS A 967 -15.64 17.66 4.08
N TYR A 968 -14.80 18.70 3.98
CA TYR A 968 -15.14 20.02 4.50
C TYR A 968 -16.35 20.62 3.79
N GLY A 969 -16.40 20.55 2.45
CA GLY A 969 -17.55 21.04 1.69
C GLY A 969 -18.84 20.31 2.05
N SER A 970 -18.75 19.00 2.24
CA SER A 970 -19.85 18.11 2.63
C SER A 970 -20.44 18.45 4.00
N ILE A 971 -19.60 18.62 5.02
CA ILE A 971 -20.09 19.00 6.35
C ILE A 971 -20.55 20.46 6.38
N ALA A 972 -19.91 21.36 5.62
CA ALA A 972 -20.28 22.78 5.54
C ALA A 972 -21.68 23.00 4.95
N ARG A 973 -22.13 22.13 4.03
CA ARG A 973 -23.50 22.17 3.48
C ARG A 973 -24.52 21.36 4.26
N GLY A 974 -24.11 20.70 5.34
CA GLY A 974 -24.98 19.88 6.19
C GLY A 974 -25.28 18.48 5.65
N ALA A 975 -24.50 17.98 4.68
CA ALA A 975 -24.63 16.62 4.15
C ALA A 975 -23.86 15.56 4.98
N GLY A 976 -23.08 16.00 5.96
CA GLY A 976 -22.47 15.21 7.02
C GLY A 976 -22.27 16.08 8.27
N ASP A 977 -21.96 15.46 9.41
CA ASP A 977 -22.01 16.17 10.70
C ASP A 977 -20.63 16.49 11.27
N LEU A 978 -19.70 15.51 11.29
CA LEU A 978 -18.41 15.61 11.99
C LEU A 978 -17.29 15.15 11.07
N TYR A 979 -16.16 15.86 11.03
CA TYR A 979 -14.95 15.43 10.32
C TYR A 979 -13.81 15.19 11.31
N LEU A 980 -13.23 13.98 11.23
CA LEU A 980 -12.06 13.59 12.02
C LEU A 980 -10.90 13.18 11.13
N ARG A 981 -9.72 13.73 11.43
CA ARG A 981 -8.43 13.30 10.90
C ARG A 981 -7.45 13.12 12.05
N LEU A 982 -7.26 11.86 12.44
CA LEU A 982 -6.44 11.49 13.60
C LEU A 982 -5.03 11.11 13.16
N PRO A 983 -3.97 11.59 13.83
CA PRO A 983 -2.59 11.33 13.42
C PRO A 983 -2.24 9.85 13.57
N VAL A 984 -1.86 9.19 12.47
CA VAL A 984 -1.43 7.79 12.46
C VAL A 984 0.01 7.62 12.97
N LYS A 985 0.89 8.59 12.66
CA LYS A 985 2.28 8.66 13.12
C LYS A 985 2.51 9.92 13.95
N LYS A 986 3.22 9.81 15.07
CA LYS A 986 3.51 10.95 15.98
C LYS A 986 4.24 12.11 15.27
N ASP A 987 5.11 11.78 14.32
CA ASP A 987 5.98 12.75 13.64
C ASP A 987 5.35 13.38 12.39
N TYR A 988 4.16 12.93 11.99
CA TYR A 988 3.48 13.49 10.82
C TYR A 988 3.00 14.92 11.09
N VAL A 989 3.09 15.77 10.08
CA VAL A 989 2.68 17.18 10.11
C VAL A 989 1.89 17.48 8.85
N GLU A 990 0.67 17.98 9.02
CA GLU A 990 -0.24 18.31 7.92
C GLU A 990 0.29 19.45 7.05
N LYS A 991 -0.07 19.43 5.77
CA LYS A 991 0.23 20.51 4.83
C LYS A 991 -0.81 21.62 4.94
N ILE A 992 -0.44 22.85 4.61
CA ILE A 992 -1.39 23.97 4.67
C ILE A 992 -2.45 23.91 3.56
N TRP A 993 -2.08 23.39 2.39
CA TRP A 993 -2.98 23.34 1.23
C TRP A 993 -4.11 22.31 1.41
N ASP A 994 -3.88 21.23 2.17
CA ASP A 994 -4.90 20.23 2.56
C ASP A 994 -6.04 20.78 3.44
N HIS A 995 -5.88 21.99 4.01
CA HIS A 995 -6.79 22.49 5.06
C HIS A 995 -7.19 23.96 4.94
N ALA A 996 -6.43 24.82 4.27
CA ALA A 996 -6.67 26.27 4.27
C ALA A 996 -8.06 26.64 3.73
N ALA A 997 -8.44 26.13 2.55
CA ALA A 997 -9.74 26.43 1.94
C ALA A 997 -10.90 25.84 2.76
N GLY A 998 -10.79 24.56 3.15
CA GLY A 998 -11.79 23.87 3.97
C GLY A 998 -12.03 24.50 5.35
N ASP A 999 -10.96 24.96 6.03
CA ASP A 999 -11.05 25.65 7.33
C ASP A 999 -11.98 26.87 7.25
N LEU A 1000 -11.74 27.75 6.28
CA LEU A 1000 -12.55 28.96 6.15
C LEU A 1000 -14.00 28.63 5.78
N ILE A 1001 -14.21 27.70 4.86
CA ILE A 1001 -15.57 27.32 4.42
C ILE A 1001 -16.40 26.79 5.59
N VAL A 1002 -15.83 25.92 6.43
CA VAL A 1002 -16.56 25.41 7.61
C VAL A 1002 -16.82 26.49 8.65
N ARG A 1003 -15.83 27.35 8.94
CA ARG A 1003 -16.03 28.45 9.90
C ARG A 1003 -17.14 29.41 9.48
N GLU A 1004 -17.19 29.76 8.20
CA GLU A 1004 -18.21 30.64 7.64
C GLU A 1004 -19.58 29.94 7.47
N ALA A 1005 -19.62 28.61 7.44
CA ALA A 1005 -20.85 27.81 7.47
C ALA A 1005 -21.42 27.60 8.90
N GLY A 1006 -20.76 28.10 9.95
CA GLY A 1006 -21.20 27.99 11.35
C GLY A 1006 -20.52 26.88 12.16
N GLY A 1007 -19.47 26.26 11.62
CA GLY A 1007 -18.66 25.26 12.30
C GLY A 1007 -17.44 25.82 13.02
N GLN A 1008 -16.68 24.91 13.62
CA GLN A 1008 -15.37 25.16 14.21
C GLN A 1008 -14.38 24.10 13.72
N VAL A 1009 -13.15 24.54 13.43
CA VAL A 1009 -12.04 23.68 12.99
C VAL A 1009 -10.86 23.87 13.93
N THR A 1010 -10.35 22.78 14.49
CA THR A 1010 -9.21 22.76 15.41
C THR A 1010 -8.38 21.50 15.23
N ASP A 1011 -7.26 21.41 15.94
CA ASP A 1011 -6.52 20.16 16.10
C ASP A 1011 -7.09 19.28 17.22
N VAL A 1012 -6.48 18.12 17.48
CA VAL A 1012 -6.94 17.20 18.54
C VAL A 1012 -6.78 17.78 19.97
N GLU A 1013 -6.00 18.85 20.13
CA GLU A 1013 -5.83 19.58 21.40
C GLU A 1013 -6.84 20.73 21.55
N GLY A 1014 -7.66 20.99 20.53
CA GLY A 1014 -8.62 22.09 20.51
C GLY A 1014 -8.00 23.45 20.15
N LYS A 1015 -6.76 23.49 19.66
CA LYS A 1015 -6.11 24.72 19.18
C LYS A 1015 -6.52 25.00 17.74
N ARG A 1016 -6.65 26.29 17.39
CA ARG A 1016 -6.89 26.70 16.00
C ARG A 1016 -5.69 26.29 15.12
N LEU A 1017 -5.97 25.93 13.88
CA LEU A 1017 -4.94 25.64 12.89
C LEU A 1017 -4.10 26.90 12.61
N ASP A 1018 -2.79 26.78 12.73
CA ASP A 1018 -1.82 27.86 12.57
C ASP A 1018 -1.14 27.78 11.18
N PHE A 1019 -1.66 28.57 10.24
CA PHE A 1019 -1.15 28.65 8.87
C PHE A 1019 0.07 29.58 8.73
N SER A 1020 0.60 30.13 9.83
CA SER A 1020 1.68 31.14 9.80
C SER A 1020 3.10 30.57 9.76
N LEU A 1021 3.27 29.24 9.89
CA LEU A 1021 4.57 28.57 10.12
C LEU A 1021 5.19 27.95 8.85
N GLY A 1022 4.84 28.50 7.70
CA GLY A 1022 5.30 28.07 6.39
C GLY A 1022 4.37 27.03 5.76
N ARG A 1023 4.92 26.09 4.97
CA ARG A 1023 4.17 25.10 4.17
C ARG A 1023 3.39 24.04 4.98
N THR A 1024 3.52 23.99 6.30
CA THR A 1024 2.99 22.91 7.14
C THR A 1024 2.45 23.41 8.47
N LEU A 1025 1.44 22.74 9.03
CA LEU A 1025 0.83 23.05 10.33
C LEU A 1025 1.67 22.50 11.51
N LYS A 1026 2.88 23.03 11.70
CA LYS A 1026 3.87 22.49 12.67
C LYS A 1026 3.40 22.46 14.12
N ASN A 1027 2.54 23.40 14.49
CA ASN A 1027 2.04 23.56 15.86
C ASN A 1027 0.74 22.80 16.13
N ASN A 1028 0.21 22.07 15.13
CA ASN A 1028 -1.04 21.34 15.24
C ASN A 1028 -0.84 19.85 14.99
N LYS A 1029 -1.73 19.03 15.56
CA LYS A 1029 -1.73 17.57 15.41
C LYS A 1029 -3.14 17.05 15.11
N GLY A 1030 -3.29 16.40 13.96
CA GLY A 1030 -4.61 16.01 13.45
C GLY A 1030 -5.52 17.21 13.21
N VAL A 1031 -6.74 16.93 12.75
CA VAL A 1031 -7.76 17.95 12.49
C VAL A 1031 -9.14 17.43 12.88
N ILE A 1032 -9.93 18.27 13.54
CA ILE A 1032 -11.32 18.05 13.91
C ILE A 1032 -12.12 19.23 13.37
N ALA A 1033 -13.21 18.93 12.66
CA ALA A 1033 -14.20 19.93 12.28
C ALA A 1033 -15.61 19.46 12.64
N ALA A 1034 -16.38 20.34 13.30
CA ALA A 1034 -17.72 20.03 13.78
C ALA A 1034 -18.54 21.32 13.95
N PRO A 1035 -19.89 21.24 14.07
CA PRO A 1035 -20.71 22.37 14.47
C PRO A 1035 -20.25 22.91 15.82
N LYS A 1036 -20.26 24.24 15.95
CA LYS A 1036 -19.70 24.96 17.10
C LYS A 1036 -20.25 24.47 18.45
N ASP A 1037 -21.52 24.09 18.48
CA ASP A 1037 -22.22 23.69 19.72
C ASP A 1037 -21.76 22.33 20.27
N VAL A 1038 -21.35 21.40 19.41
CA VAL A 1038 -20.91 20.04 19.80
C VAL A 1038 -19.40 19.85 19.79
N HIS A 1039 -18.67 20.77 19.14
CA HIS A 1039 -17.24 20.65 18.89
C HIS A 1039 -16.39 20.41 20.15
N LYS A 1040 -16.70 21.10 21.26
CA LYS A 1040 -16.00 20.88 22.55
C LYS A 1040 -16.16 19.45 23.07
N HIS A 1041 -17.38 18.90 22.96
CA HIS A 1041 -17.68 17.56 23.43
C HIS A 1041 -16.96 16.48 22.60
N VAL A 1042 -16.85 16.71 21.29
CA VAL A 1042 -16.08 15.83 20.38
C VAL A 1042 -14.60 15.82 20.76
N ILE A 1043 -14.00 16.99 21.05
CA ILE A 1043 -12.60 17.07 21.48
C ILE A 1043 -12.36 16.29 22.78
N GLU A 1044 -13.23 16.43 23.78
CA GLU A 1044 -13.11 15.71 25.06
C GLU A 1044 -13.14 14.17 24.86
N ALA A 1045 -13.96 13.70 23.92
CA ALA A 1045 -13.97 12.28 23.54
C ALA A 1045 -12.67 11.86 22.84
N VAL A 1046 -12.19 12.65 21.87
CA VAL A 1046 -10.94 12.40 21.14
C VAL A 1046 -9.75 12.36 22.09
N GLN A 1047 -9.58 13.37 22.94
CA GLN A 1047 -8.46 13.46 23.88
C GLN A 1047 -8.44 12.28 24.85
N SER A 1048 -9.61 11.86 25.33
CA SER A 1048 -9.69 10.71 26.22
C SER A 1048 -9.27 9.41 25.54
N VAL A 1049 -9.66 9.19 24.28
CA VAL A 1049 -9.26 7.99 23.51
C VAL A 1049 -7.77 8.02 23.18
N LEU A 1050 -7.20 9.19 22.86
CA LEU A 1050 -5.76 9.32 22.58
C LEU A 1050 -4.91 9.21 23.85
N SER A 1051 -5.41 9.69 25.00
CA SER A 1051 -4.70 9.63 26.28
C SER A 1051 -4.58 8.21 26.86
N SER A 1052 -5.52 7.31 26.56
CA SER A 1052 -5.47 5.90 27.03
C SER A 1052 -4.42 5.04 26.31
N LYS A 1053 -3.77 5.59 25.26
CA LYS A 1053 -2.67 4.96 24.53
C LYS A 1053 -1.28 5.44 24.98
N GLN A 1054 -1.20 6.48 25.81
CA GLN A 1054 0.04 6.94 26.44
C GLN A 1054 0.23 6.20 27.76
#